data_AF-A0A2H0RME7-F1
#
_entry.id   AF-A0A2H0RME7-F1
#
_cell.length_a   1.000
_cell.length_b   1.000
_cell.length_c   1.000
_cell.angle_alpha   90.00
_cell.angle_beta   90.00
_cell.angle_gamma   90.00
#
_symmetry.space_group_name_H-M   'P 1'
#
loop_
_entity.id
_entity.type
_entity.pdbx_description
1 polymer ?
#
loop_
_entity_poly.entity_id
_entity_poly.type
_entity_poly.pdbx_seq_one_letter_code
_entity_poly.pdbx_strand_id
1 'polypeptide(L)'
;MGDINEKVAVGRVPLVAKRETNGDAGGFAFASPSDEAAWVGTDIKRRIDAGAEPDEIVVFTRKNKELARFGVALSALGVPYTLATKEDVLDDPLVERLLLLLKAVANFGEETALVRAMHVDTLGIDELDIFLLARRASKERIPLVKLCCAPDAPETVLAFCNKLKGWTKFGENHTMAELVTLVVRESALLPRFVERQDAMEKLRVLLTFLEEHQRSHRNARLAELLETLSIMDEYDILKANTSSLPGRVLLMTAHRGKGLGFGHVYITGMNEGNWGGKESRKHFRIPGLSSTNSEEDEADERRLLYVAMTRVKESLTFTYSKTGEDGKEALPSRYLAPLELLVDEPGIDSELSALSFSAPKEISEIREDIKNFVRETLLDRGLAVTALNNYLDCPWKWFYRNLLRVPEALNKHLMYGSAVHASLQWFFDGWAKGEQSSKEALIARLLCELEKEAFTEKDLEDAKRDGSKALAGYFDNYHKLWTRDIENERSIDTQFDIEGEALRLTGKIDKIEKKEDSTVNTPSFGIRVKVVDYKTGKPKSENYIRGKTADSNGDYYRQLVFYKLLLSKYENGKYDMREGEIDFVEPDKKSGKYKKFTFTITDEHVRELTELIQQTATDILSLSFWNKKCDDGDCEWCRMRGIRGARIPARQSGG
;
A
#
# COMPACT_ATOMS: atom_id res chain seq x y z
N MET A 1 18.17 -25.93 -66.24
CA MET A 1 16.84 -25.47 -65.76
C MET A 1 17.02 -25.21 -64.28
N GLY A 2 17.44 -24.01 -63.89
CA GLY A 2 16.69 -22.75 -63.97
C GLY A 2 16.10 -22.52 -62.56
N ASP A 3 16.80 -21.86 -61.65
CA ASP A 3 16.83 -20.39 -61.45
C ASP A 3 15.44 -19.75 -61.55
N ILE A 4 14.81 -19.45 -60.40
CA ILE A 4 14.06 -18.19 -60.12
C ILE A 4 13.94 -18.02 -58.58
N ASN A 5 14.70 -17.10 -57.98
CA ASN A 5 14.16 -16.00 -57.15
C ASN A 5 15.28 -15.14 -56.55
N GLU A 6 15.52 -14.03 -57.22
CA GLU A 6 16.28 -12.87 -56.79
C GLU A 6 15.29 -11.73 -56.48
N LYS A 7 15.67 -10.80 -55.57
CA LYS A 7 15.09 -9.47 -55.25
C LYS A 7 13.98 -9.45 -54.18
N VAL A 8 14.02 -8.68 -53.09
CA VAL A 8 14.83 -7.53 -52.62
C VAL A 8 14.79 -7.54 -51.07
N ALA A 9 15.94 -7.45 -50.41
CA ALA A 9 16.05 -6.88 -49.06
C ALA A 9 17.12 -5.79 -49.14
N VAL A 10 16.66 -4.54 -49.18
CA VAL A 10 17.50 -3.34 -49.23
C VAL A 10 18.43 -3.35 -48.01
N GLY A 11 19.72 -3.14 -48.29
CA GLY A 11 20.82 -3.52 -47.42
C GLY A 11 20.83 -2.88 -46.04
N ARG A 12 21.01 -3.73 -45.02
CA ARG A 12 21.70 -3.33 -43.79
C ARG A 12 23.16 -3.19 -44.12
N VAL A 13 23.68 -1.97 -44.07
CA VAL A 13 25.12 -1.73 -44.17
C VAL A 13 25.77 -2.45 -42.97
N PRO A 14 26.68 -3.41 -43.19
CA PRO A 14 27.42 -4.01 -42.08
C PRO A 14 28.29 -2.93 -41.44
N LEU A 15 28.24 -2.83 -40.11
CA LEU A 15 29.07 -1.91 -39.34
C LEU A 15 30.55 -2.29 -39.53
N VAL A 16 31.23 -1.54 -40.39
CA VAL A 16 32.68 -1.55 -40.51
C VAL A 16 33.23 -0.61 -39.45
N ALA A 17 34.11 -1.10 -38.58
CA ALA A 17 34.80 -0.27 -37.60
C ALA A 17 35.67 0.76 -38.33
N LYS A 18 35.14 1.97 -38.52
CA LYS A 18 35.92 3.14 -38.97
C LYS A 18 36.74 3.64 -37.78
N ARG A 19 38.00 3.20 -37.69
CA ARG A 19 39.05 3.93 -36.95
C ARG A 19 39.41 5.16 -37.78
N GLU A 20 38.56 6.19 -37.77
CA GLU A 20 38.87 7.56 -38.21
C GLU A 20 37.61 8.42 -38.03
N THR A 21 37.34 8.80 -36.78
CA THR A 21 36.57 10.01 -36.45
C THR A 21 37.29 10.69 -35.29
N ASN A 22 37.38 12.01 -35.34
CA ASN A 22 37.81 12.89 -34.24
C ASN A 22 36.75 12.84 -33.12
N GLY A 23 36.53 11.67 -32.52
CA GLY A 23 35.59 11.53 -31.42
C GLY A 23 36.20 12.10 -30.14
N ASP A 24 35.46 12.97 -29.46
CA ASP A 24 35.89 13.58 -28.21
C ASP A 24 35.50 12.67 -27.03
N ALA A 25 36.47 12.34 -26.18
CA ALA A 25 36.29 11.51 -25.00
C ALA A 25 36.83 12.24 -23.76
N GLY A 26 35.97 12.48 -22.77
CA GLY A 26 36.31 13.28 -21.59
C GLY A 26 35.82 12.66 -20.28
N GLY A 27 36.58 12.88 -19.20
CA GLY A 27 36.20 12.54 -17.83
C GLY A 27 35.90 13.80 -17.03
N PHE A 28 34.85 13.78 -16.20
CA PHE A 28 34.49 14.92 -15.35
C PHE A 28 34.18 14.48 -13.92
N ALA A 29 34.67 15.26 -12.96
CA ALA A 29 34.45 15.02 -11.54
C ALA A 29 33.60 16.13 -10.91
N PHE A 30 32.64 15.73 -10.07
CA PHE A 30 31.70 16.64 -9.42
C PHE A 30 31.72 16.50 -7.90
N ALA A 31 31.36 17.55 -7.17
CA ALA A 31 31.32 17.49 -5.71
C ALA A 31 30.19 16.56 -5.22
N SER A 32 29.01 16.61 -5.85
CA SER A 32 27.84 15.80 -5.50
C SER A 32 27.16 15.13 -6.70
N PRO A 33 26.26 14.15 -6.48
CA PRO A 33 25.45 13.57 -7.55
C PRO A 33 24.46 14.56 -8.19
N SER A 34 24.01 15.58 -7.43
CA SER A 34 23.14 16.65 -7.94
C SER A 34 23.90 17.58 -8.89
N ASP A 35 25.12 17.91 -8.51
CA ASP A 35 26.09 18.66 -9.32
C ASP A 35 26.41 17.97 -10.65
N GLU A 36 26.65 16.65 -10.60
CA GLU A 36 26.82 15.81 -11.80
C GLU A 36 25.59 15.91 -12.72
N ALA A 37 24.38 15.77 -12.17
CA ALA A 37 23.14 15.81 -12.96
C ALA A 37 22.90 17.18 -13.60
N ALA A 38 23.15 18.26 -12.86
CA ALA A 38 23.00 19.64 -13.33
C ALA A 38 23.96 19.94 -14.49
N TRP A 39 25.22 19.53 -14.37
CA TRP A 39 26.20 19.72 -15.43
C TRP A 39 25.89 18.87 -16.66
N VAL A 40 25.55 17.59 -16.49
CA VAL A 40 25.17 16.70 -17.60
C VAL A 40 23.97 17.29 -18.36
N GLY A 41 22.95 17.78 -17.65
CA GLY A 41 21.82 18.45 -18.29
C GLY A 41 22.21 19.68 -19.09
N THR A 42 23.11 20.51 -18.56
CA THR A 42 23.62 21.72 -19.21
C THR A 42 24.44 21.41 -20.45
N ASP A 43 25.31 20.41 -20.38
CA ASP A 43 26.12 19.96 -21.52
C ASP A 43 25.26 19.38 -22.64
N ILE A 44 24.24 18.58 -22.29
CA ILE A 44 23.25 18.05 -23.25
C ILE A 44 22.50 19.20 -23.93
N LYS A 45 22.00 20.18 -23.17
CA LYS A 45 21.32 21.35 -23.74
C LYS A 45 22.22 22.11 -24.70
N ARG A 46 23.47 22.37 -24.31
CA ARG A 46 24.47 23.04 -25.17
C ARG A 46 24.68 22.29 -26.48
N ARG A 47 24.69 20.95 -26.47
CA ARG A 47 24.84 20.12 -27.68
C ARG A 47 23.61 20.17 -28.57
N ILE A 48 22.41 20.14 -27.98
CA ILE A 48 21.16 20.31 -28.72
C ILE A 48 21.10 21.69 -29.36
N ASP A 49 21.47 22.74 -28.62
CA ASP A 49 21.54 24.12 -29.13
C ASP A 49 22.59 24.27 -30.25
N ALA A 50 23.63 23.44 -30.23
CA ALA A 50 24.66 23.36 -31.28
C ALA A 50 24.23 22.51 -32.50
N GLY A 51 23.03 21.92 -32.48
CA GLY A 51 22.45 21.18 -33.60
C GLY A 51 22.47 19.64 -33.48
N ALA A 52 22.76 19.09 -32.30
CA ALA A 52 22.64 17.65 -32.07
C ALA A 52 21.17 17.23 -31.96
N GLU A 53 20.78 16.17 -32.67
CA GLU A 53 19.43 15.61 -32.57
C GLU A 53 19.23 14.95 -31.18
N PRO A 54 18.16 15.30 -30.43
CA PRO A 54 17.98 14.78 -29.06
C PRO A 54 17.91 13.25 -28.97
N ASP A 55 17.39 12.55 -29.98
CA ASP A 55 17.32 11.09 -30.04
C ASP A 55 18.67 10.41 -30.28
N GLU A 56 19.70 11.16 -30.70
CA GLU A 56 21.08 10.70 -30.76
C GLU A 56 21.84 10.87 -29.45
N ILE A 57 21.19 11.36 -28.38
CA ILE A 57 21.81 11.56 -27.06
C ILE A 57 21.27 10.54 -26.07
N VAL A 58 22.19 9.82 -25.40
CA VAL A 58 21.85 8.87 -24.33
C VAL A 58 22.64 9.13 -23.04
N VAL A 59 21.95 8.98 -21.91
CA VAL A 59 22.58 8.93 -20.58
C VAL A 59 22.43 7.51 -20.03
N PHE A 60 23.56 6.82 -19.89
CA PHE A 60 23.66 5.53 -19.24
C PHE A 60 23.92 5.67 -17.74
N THR A 61 23.08 5.01 -16.95
CA THR A 61 23.31 4.77 -15.52
C THR A 61 23.53 3.27 -15.26
N ARG A 62 24.08 2.93 -14.09
CA ARG A 62 24.17 1.52 -13.67
C ARG A 62 22.85 1.03 -13.08
N LYS A 63 22.20 1.88 -12.27
CA LYS A 63 20.99 1.55 -11.51
C LYS A 63 19.81 2.38 -12.02
N ASN A 64 18.63 1.77 -12.01
CA ASN A 64 17.40 2.42 -12.49
C ASN A 64 17.05 3.69 -11.68
N LYS A 65 17.27 3.64 -10.35
CA LYS A 65 17.00 4.75 -9.43
C LYS A 65 17.78 6.04 -9.75
N GLU A 66 18.93 5.92 -10.41
CA GLU A 66 19.78 7.07 -10.76
C GLU A 66 19.21 7.85 -11.94
N LEU A 67 18.32 7.26 -12.77
CA LEU A 67 17.79 7.95 -13.94
C LEU A 67 16.92 9.16 -13.58
N ALA A 68 16.24 9.12 -12.45
CA ALA A 68 15.32 10.16 -12.02
C ALA A 68 16.00 11.52 -11.87
N ARG A 69 17.21 11.58 -11.30
CA ARG A 69 17.93 12.85 -11.07
C ARG A 69 18.32 13.55 -12.38
N PHE A 70 18.72 12.78 -13.39
CA PHE A 70 19.04 13.33 -14.72
C PHE A 70 17.79 13.81 -15.44
N GLY A 71 16.65 13.12 -15.25
CA GLY A 71 15.36 13.59 -15.77
C GLY A 71 14.95 14.95 -15.21
N VAL A 72 15.13 15.16 -13.90
CA VAL A 72 14.85 16.46 -13.26
C VAL A 72 15.72 17.58 -13.83
N ALA A 73 17.04 17.36 -13.97
CA ALA A 73 17.95 18.35 -14.53
C ALA A 73 17.59 18.72 -15.98
N LEU A 74 17.27 17.73 -16.82
CA LEU A 74 16.82 17.98 -18.20
C LEU A 74 15.47 18.70 -18.24
N SER A 75 14.54 18.33 -17.38
CA SER A 75 13.24 18.98 -17.27
C SER A 75 13.36 20.45 -16.88
N ALA A 76 14.22 20.77 -15.91
CA ALA A 76 14.47 22.14 -15.46
C ALA A 76 15.04 23.02 -16.57
N LEU A 77 15.81 22.42 -17.48
CA LEU A 77 16.43 23.09 -18.62
C LEU A 77 15.53 23.18 -19.86
N GLY A 78 14.32 22.59 -19.81
CA GLY A 78 13.37 22.53 -20.92
C GLY A 78 13.73 21.51 -22.00
N VAL A 79 14.64 20.56 -21.70
CA VAL A 79 15.06 19.54 -22.65
C VAL A 79 14.11 18.33 -22.57
N PRO A 80 13.45 17.94 -23.67
CA PRO A 80 12.56 16.79 -23.66
C PRO A 80 13.38 15.50 -23.54
N TYR A 81 12.99 14.64 -22.59
CA TYR A 81 13.65 13.35 -22.34
C TYR A 81 12.65 12.20 -22.24
N THR A 82 13.16 10.97 -22.32
CA THR A 82 12.43 9.71 -22.14
C THR A 82 13.20 8.83 -21.17
N LEU A 83 12.53 8.33 -20.12
CA LEU A 83 13.07 7.27 -19.27
C LEU A 83 12.78 5.92 -19.93
N ALA A 84 13.82 5.17 -20.30
CA ALA A 84 13.67 3.78 -20.73
C ALA A 84 13.66 2.86 -19.51
N THR A 85 12.71 3.10 -18.62
CA THR A 85 12.35 2.26 -17.46
C THR A 85 11.46 1.10 -17.93
N LYS A 86 11.40 -0.01 -17.19
CA LYS A 86 10.28 -0.95 -17.32
C LYS A 86 9.35 -0.45 -16.23
N GLU A 87 8.47 0.47 -16.59
CA GLU A 87 7.43 0.87 -15.67
C GLU A 87 6.36 -0.21 -15.69
N ASP A 88 5.94 -0.61 -14.50
CA ASP A 88 4.74 -1.42 -14.41
C ASP A 88 3.58 -0.61 -15.00
N VAL A 89 2.82 -1.26 -15.86
CA VAL A 89 1.61 -0.68 -16.43
C VAL A 89 0.59 -0.40 -15.33
N LEU A 90 0.53 -1.28 -14.33
CA LEU A 90 -0.45 -1.26 -13.25
C LEU A 90 -0.14 -0.19 -12.18
N ASP A 91 1.12 0.22 -12.06
CA ASP A 91 1.56 1.31 -11.17
C ASP A 91 1.17 2.70 -11.66
N ASP A 92 0.76 2.86 -12.93
CA ASP A 92 0.41 4.19 -13.42
C ASP A 92 -0.89 4.68 -12.77
N PRO A 93 -0.91 5.89 -12.17
CA PRO A 93 -2.10 6.39 -11.48
C PRO A 93 -3.35 6.45 -12.37
N LEU A 94 -3.22 6.67 -13.68
CA LEU A 94 -4.38 6.69 -14.58
C LEU A 94 -4.90 5.27 -14.86
N VAL A 95 -3.99 4.29 -14.95
CA VAL A 95 -4.35 2.87 -15.07
C VAL A 95 -5.00 2.37 -13.78
N GLU A 96 -4.47 2.74 -12.61
CA GLU A 96 -5.07 2.41 -11.31
C GLU A 96 -6.53 2.90 -11.22
N ARG A 97 -6.81 4.15 -11.61
CA ARG A 97 -8.18 4.70 -11.68
C ARG A 97 -9.10 3.86 -12.58
N LEU A 98 -8.61 3.47 -13.75
CA LEU A 98 -9.35 2.60 -14.66
C LEU A 98 -9.64 1.24 -14.01
N LEU A 99 -8.65 0.61 -13.37
CA LEU A 99 -8.82 -0.67 -12.70
C LEU A 99 -9.84 -0.62 -11.57
N LEU A 100 -9.91 0.49 -10.81
CA LEU A 100 -10.93 0.68 -9.77
C LEU A 100 -12.34 0.71 -10.34
N LEU A 101 -12.54 1.40 -11.48
CA LEU A 101 -13.82 1.41 -12.17
C LEU A 101 -14.18 0.00 -12.67
N LEU A 102 -13.22 -0.71 -13.27
CA LEU A 102 -13.44 -2.08 -13.76
C LEU A 102 -13.73 -3.06 -12.61
N LYS A 103 -13.07 -2.93 -11.46
CA LYS A 103 -13.38 -3.70 -10.24
C LYS A 103 -14.82 -3.46 -9.78
N ALA A 104 -15.29 -2.21 -9.79
CA ALA A 104 -16.68 -1.89 -9.46
C ALA A 104 -17.69 -2.44 -10.48
N VAL A 105 -17.31 -2.52 -11.77
CA VAL A 105 -18.14 -3.16 -12.81
C VAL A 105 -18.24 -4.67 -12.59
N ALA A 106 -17.10 -5.32 -12.30
CA ALA A 106 -17.01 -6.76 -12.07
C ALA A 106 -17.78 -7.20 -10.82
N ASN A 107 -17.68 -6.41 -9.76
CA ASN A 107 -18.28 -6.68 -8.46
C ASN A 107 -19.46 -5.73 -8.19
N PHE A 108 -20.34 -5.58 -9.17
CA PHE A 108 -21.50 -4.70 -9.02
C PHE A 108 -22.36 -5.12 -7.81
N GLY A 109 -22.56 -4.18 -6.88
CA GLY A 109 -23.26 -4.43 -5.60
C GLY A 109 -22.33 -4.57 -4.40
N GLU A 110 -21.03 -4.78 -4.60
CA GLU A 110 -20.03 -4.78 -3.52
C GLU A 110 -19.74 -3.34 -3.06
N GLU A 111 -19.91 -3.08 -1.77
CA GLU A 111 -19.81 -1.72 -1.22
C GLU A 111 -18.38 -1.16 -1.24
N THR A 112 -17.38 -2.01 -0.97
CA THR A 112 -15.95 -1.65 -1.01
C THR A 112 -15.55 -1.15 -2.40
N ALA A 113 -15.90 -1.91 -3.45
CA ALA A 113 -15.59 -1.59 -4.83
C ALA A 113 -16.30 -0.30 -5.28
N LEU A 114 -17.56 -0.12 -4.86
CA LEU A 114 -18.31 1.09 -5.15
C LEU A 114 -17.67 2.34 -4.52
N VAL A 115 -17.36 2.30 -3.21
CA VAL A 115 -16.72 3.45 -2.51
C VAL A 115 -15.38 3.80 -3.14
N ARG A 116 -14.57 2.78 -3.45
CA ARG A 116 -13.29 2.94 -4.14
C ARG A 116 -13.44 3.65 -5.48
N ALA A 117 -14.40 3.21 -6.29
CA ALA A 117 -14.65 3.80 -7.61
C ALA A 117 -15.21 5.23 -7.53
N MET A 118 -16.06 5.54 -6.55
CA MET A 118 -16.60 6.91 -6.37
C MET A 118 -15.50 7.95 -6.07
N HIS A 119 -14.34 7.54 -5.56
CA HIS A 119 -13.20 8.43 -5.34
C HIS A 119 -12.39 8.76 -6.60
N VAL A 120 -12.71 8.18 -7.76
CA VAL A 120 -12.07 8.55 -9.03
C VAL A 120 -12.45 9.98 -9.39
N ASP A 121 -11.44 10.84 -9.42
CA ASP A 121 -11.59 12.29 -9.51
C ASP A 121 -12.22 12.77 -10.82
N THR A 122 -12.07 12.02 -11.91
CA THR A 122 -12.70 12.34 -13.20
C THR A 122 -14.22 12.16 -13.22
N LEU A 123 -14.80 11.49 -12.22
CA LEU A 123 -16.25 11.35 -12.08
C LEU A 123 -16.93 12.63 -11.56
N GLY A 124 -16.16 13.56 -10.96
CA GLY A 124 -16.70 14.80 -10.42
C GLY A 124 -17.61 14.63 -9.20
N ILE A 125 -17.58 13.46 -8.53
CA ILE A 125 -18.35 13.20 -7.32
C ILE A 125 -17.73 13.98 -6.15
N ASP A 126 -18.54 14.73 -5.41
CA ASP A 126 -18.06 15.41 -4.22
C ASP A 126 -17.78 14.41 -3.09
N GLU A 127 -16.69 14.62 -2.38
CA GLU A 127 -16.25 13.68 -1.34
C GLU A 127 -17.20 13.69 -0.15
N LEU A 128 -17.77 14.86 0.17
CA LEU A 128 -18.72 14.98 1.26
C LEU A 128 -19.97 14.16 0.97
N ASP A 129 -20.42 14.11 -0.29
CA ASP A 129 -21.55 13.28 -0.71
C ASP A 129 -21.28 11.80 -0.43
N ILE A 130 -20.08 11.32 -0.77
CA ILE A 130 -19.66 9.94 -0.48
C ILE A 130 -19.70 9.67 1.03
N PHE A 131 -19.18 10.60 1.83
CA PHE A 131 -19.09 10.45 3.28
C PHE A 131 -20.47 10.48 3.95
N LEU A 132 -21.35 11.38 3.52
CA LEU A 132 -22.72 11.51 4.01
C LEU A 132 -23.54 10.25 3.67
N LEU A 133 -23.42 9.73 2.45
CA LEU A 133 -24.08 8.49 2.04
C LEU A 133 -23.58 7.28 2.83
N ALA A 134 -22.26 7.15 3.04
CA ALA A 134 -21.68 6.08 3.86
C ALA A 134 -22.16 6.17 5.32
N ARG A 135 -22.21 7.38 5.89
CA ARG A 135 -22.74 7.61 7.25
C ARG A 135 -24.21 7.21 7.33
N ARG A 136 -25.02 7.59 6.34
CA ARG A 136 -26.45 7.25 6.25
C ARG A 136 -26.66 5.73 6.10
N ALA A 137 -25.93 5.07 5.21
CA ALA A 137 -25.96 3.62 5.01
C ALA A 137 -25.75 2.88 6.33
N SER A 138 -24.70 3.25 7.07
CA SER A 138 -24.38 2.65 8.36
C SER A 138 -25.45 2.92 9.44
N LYS A 139 -26.00 4.14 9.49
CA LYS A 139 -27.01 4.55 10.49
C LYS A 139 -28.37 3.86 10.25
N GLU A 140 -28.81 3.83 9.00
CA GLU A 140 -30.09 3.24 8.60
C GLU A 140 -30.00 1.72 8.37
N ARG A 141 -28.79 1.15 8.37
CA ARG A 141 -28.51 -0.26 8.03
C ARG A 141 -29.04 -0.64 6.65
N ILE A 142 -28.90 0.28 5.70
CA ILE A 142 -29.29 0.10 4.30
C ILE A 142 -28.00 -0.06 3.48
N PRO A 143 -27.93 -1.05 2.56
CA PRO A 143 -26.76 -1.20 1.71
C PRO A 143 -26.45 0.08 0.93
N LEU A 144 -25.18 0.48 0.90
CA LEU A 144 -24.76 1.75 0.31
C LEU A 144 -25.17 1.86 -1.17
N VAL A 145 -25.06 0.77 -1.92
CA VAL A 145 -25.45 0.72 -3.35
C VAL A 145 -26.92 1.09 -3.55
N LYS A 146 -27.80 0.75 -2.62
CA LYS A 146 -29.23 1.07 -2.69
C LYS A 146 -29.45 2.56 -2.52
N LEU A 147 -28.72 3.21 -1.62
CA LEU A 147 -28.80 4.66 -1.43
C LEU A 147 -28.20 5.40 -2.62
N CYS A 148 -27.04 5.00 -3.13
CA CYS A 148 -26.41 5.66 -4.29
C CYS A 148 -27.25 5.52 -5.58
N CYS A 149 -28.00 4.42 -5.71
CA CYS A 149 -28.88 4.18 -6.85
C CYS A 149 -30.30 4.75 -6.69
N ALA A 150 -30.61 5.39 -5.56
CA ALA A 150 -31.94 5.89 -5.30
C ALA A 150 -32.15 7.30 -5.92
N PRO A 151 -33.40 7.68 -6.24
CA PRO A 151 -33.68 9.00 -6.82
C PRO A 151 -33.33 10.19 -5.93
N ASP A 152 -33.20 9.98 -4.61
CA ASP A 152 -32.82 10.99 -3.62
C ASP A 152 -31.29 11.14 -3.47
N ALA A 153 -30.50 10.34 -4.19
CA ALA A 153 -29.04 10.48 -4.20
C ALA A 153 -28.60 11.78 -4.88
N PRO A 154 -27.43 12.34 -4.51
CA PRO A 154 -26.80 13.43 -5.25
C PRO A 154 -26.71 13.11 -6.75
N GLU A 155 -26.96 14.10 -7.61
CA GLU A 155 -27.10 13.92 -9.05
C GLU A 155 -25.89 13.23 -9.69
N THR A 156 -24.68 13.61 -9.28
CA THR A 156 -23.41 13.03 -9.76
C THR A 156 -23.25 11.57 -9.35
N VAL A 157 -23.64 11.22 -8.12
CA VAL A 157 -23.62 9.84 -7.60
C VAL A 157 -24.63 8.98 -8.36
N LEU A 158 -25.87 9.48 -8.53
CA LEU A 158 -26.91 8.78 -9.27
C LEU A 158 -26.51 8.56 -10.74
N ALA A 159 -25.93 9.58 -11.38
CA ALA A 159 -25.41 9.49 -12.75
C ALA A 159 -24.31 8.42 -12.84
N PHE A 160 -23.39 8.37 -11.88
CA PHE A 160 -22.36 7.34 -11.82
C PHE A 160 -22.96 5.93 -11.61
N CYS A 161 -23.92 5.76 -10.71
CA CYS A 161 -24.61 4.49 -10.52
C CYS A 161 -25.32 4.00 -11.80
N ASN A 162 -25.92 4.91 -12.56
CA ASN A 162 -26.55 4.58 -13.84
C ASN A 162 -25.51 4.18 -14.90
N LYS A 163 -24.37 4.87 -14.97
CA LYS A 163 -23.23 4.47 -15.82
C LYS A 163 -22.73 3.09 -15.44
N LEU A 164 -22.52 2.83 -14.16
CA LEU A 164 -22.03 1.55 -13.65
C LEU A 164 -22.98 0.39 -14.03
N LYS A 165 -24.30 0.57 -13.83
CA LYS A 165 -25.32 -0.40 -14.30
C LYS A 165 -25.26 -0.62 -15.81
N GLY A 166 -25.03 0.43 -16.58
CA GLY A 166 -24.86 0.37 -18.03
C GLY A 166 -23.61 -0.42 -18.43
N TRP A 167 -22.48 -0.16 -17.79
CA TRP A 167 -21.20 -0.84 -18.04
C TRP A 167 -21.27 -2.33 -17.69
N THR A 168 -21.90 -2.71 -16.58
CA THR A 168 -22.10 -4.12 -16.22
C THR A 168 -22.92 -4.85 -17.29
N LYS A 169 -24.05 -4.28 -17.72
CA LYS A 169 -24.88 -4.87 -18.81
C LYS A 169 -24.14 -4.93 -20.15
N PHE A 170 -23.32 -3.92 -20.44
CA PHE A 170 -22.52 -3.89 -21.66
C PHE A 170 -21.47 -5.01 -21.67
N GLY A 171 -20.76 -5.19 -20.56
CA GLY A 171 -19.72 -6.20 -20.38
C GLY A 171 -20.21 -7.64 -20.44
N GLU A 172 -21.50 -7.91 -20.17
CA GLU A 172 -22.11 -9.23 -20.35
C GLU A 172 -22.22 -9.64 -21.83
N ASN A 173 -22.24 -8.68 -22.75
CA ASN A 173 -22.57 -8.90 -24.17
C ASN A 173 -21.45 -8.49 -25.14
N HIS A 174 -20.36 -7.89 -24.64
CA HIS A 174 -19.27 -7.33 -25.45
C HIS A 174 -17.92 -7.82 -24.96
N THR A 175 -16.88 -7.56 -25.75
CA THR A 175 -15.51 -7.89 -25.39
C THR A 175 -14.98 -7.00 -24.26
N MET A 176 -13.96 -7.49 -23.56
CA MET A 176 -13.33 -6.74 -22.48
C MET A 176 -12.69 -5.45 -22.98
N ALA A 177 -12.05 -5.50 -24.15
CA ALA A 177 -11.44 -4.33 -24.78
C ALA A 177 -12.47 -3.24 -25.13
N GLU A 178 -13.65 -3.64 -25.63
CA GLU A 178 -14.77 -2.73 -25.87
C GLU A 178 -15.30 -2.12 -24.58
N LEU A 179 -15.45 -2.94 -23.52
CA LEU A 179 -15.87 -2.45 -22.20
C LEU A 179 -14.88 -1.42 -21.63
N VAL A 180 -13.57 -1.70 -21.70
CA VAL A 180 -12.53 -0.76 -21.25
C VAL A 180 -12.61 0.55 -22.04
N THR A 181 -12.75 0.47 -23.35
CA THR A 181 -12.89 1.65 -24.21
C THR A 181 -14.11 2.49 -23.84
N LEU A 182 -15.25 1.83 -23.55
CA LEU A 182 -16.47 2.48 -23.08
C LEU A 182 -16.26 3.18 -21.74
N VAL A 183 -15.67 2.48 -20.76
CA VAL A 183 -15.41 3.02 -19.41
C VAL A 183 -14.47 4.21 -19.48
N VAL A 184 -13.35 4.12 -20.23
CA VAL A 184 -12.38 5.23 -20.38
C VAL A 184 -13.04 6.48 -20.97
N ARG A 185 -13.96 6.31 -21.92
CA ARG A 185 -14.72 7.41 -22.54
C ARG A 185 -15.73 8.02 -21.58
N GLU A 186 -16.58 7.21 -20.95
CA GLU A 186 -17.71 7.71 -20.14
C GLU A 186 -17.31 8.17 -18.73
N SER A 187 -16.15 7.74 -18.24
CA SER A 187 -15.54 8.21 -16.99
C SER A 187 -14.67 9.46 -17.15
N ALA A 188 -14.60 10.03 -18.36
CA ALA A 188 -13.76 11.19 -18.70
C ALA A 188 -12.25 10.98 -18.40
N LEU A 189 -11.76 9.74 -18.43
CA LEU A 189 -10.32 9.44 -18.32
C LEU A 189 -9.56 9.70 -19.62
N LEU A 190 -10.23 9.57 -20.78
CA LEU A 190 -9.60 9.70 -22.10
C LEU A 190 -8.77 10.99 -22.27
N PRO A 191 -9.26 12.20 -21.92
CA PRO A 191 -8.47 13.43 -22.07
C PRO A 191 -7.15 13.38 -21.29
N ARG A 192 -7.16 12.81 -20.08
CA ARG A 192 -5.96 12.70 -19.23
C ARG A 192 -4.95 11.73 -19.79
N PHE A 193 -5.41 10.62 -20.36
CA PHE A 193 -4.53 9.73 -21.10
C PHE A 193 -3.93 10.48 -22.31
N VAL A 194 -4.74 11.17 -23.12
CA VAL A 194 -4.24 11.90 -24.30
C VAL A 194 -3.20 12.97 -23.95
N GLU A 195 -3.36 13.67 -22.82
CA GLU A 195 -2.37 14.65 -22.31
C GLU A 195 -1.02 13.99 -21.93
N ARG A 196 -1.05 12.72 -21.49
CA ARG A 196 0.13 11.94 -21.07
C ARG A 196 0.42 10.80 -22.04
N GLN A 197 1.27 11.07 -23.03
CA GLN A 197 1.64 10.09 -24.07
C GLN A 197 2.19 8.76 -23.50
N ASP A 198 2.91 8.82 -22.38
CA ASP A 198 3.39 7.66 -21.63
C ASP A 198 2.24 6.79 -21.10
N ALA A 199 1.22 7.41 -20.51
CA ALA A 199 0.04 6.72 -20.00
C ALA A 199 -0.81 6.13 -21.13
N MET A 200 -0.89 6.79 -22.30
CA MET A 200 -1.55 6.22 -23.48
C MET A 200 -0.89 4.93 -23.95
N GLU A 201 0.44 4.87 -23.92
CA GLU A 201 1.14 3.66 -24.34
C GLU A 201 0.89 2.51 -23.36
N LYS A 202 0.88 2.79 -22.05
CA LYS A 202 0.49 1.83 -21.01
C LYS A 202 -0.94 1.32 -21.20
N LEU A 203 -1.89 2.21 -21.54
CA LEU A 203 -3.26 1.83 -21.87
C LEU A 203 -3.32 0.91 -23.11
N ARG A 204 -2.51 1.16 -24.15
CA ARG A 204 -2.43 0.29 -25.34
C ARG A 204 -1.87 -1.09 -25.01
N VAL A 205 -0.84 -1.16 -24.17
CA VAL A 205 -0.27 -2.42 -23.69
C VAL A 205 -1.33 -3.21 -22.92
N LEU A 206 -2.06 -2.54 -22.02
CA LEU A 206 -3.17 -3.14 -21.30
C LEU A 206 -4.22 -3.68 -22.27
N LEU A 207 -4.74 -2.86 -23.19
CA LEU A 207 -5.75 -3.29 -24.18
C LEU A 207 -5.29 -4.48 -25.03
N THR A 208 -4.02 -4.49 -25.46
CA THR A 208 -3.45 -5.59 -26.24
C THR A 208 -3.40 -6.88 -25.42
N PHE A 209 -3.00 -6.78 -24.16
CA PHE A 209 -3.04 -7.91 -23.22
C PHE A 209 -4.47 -8.41 -23.01
N LEU A 210 -5.46 -7.52 -22.89
CA LEU A 210 -6.86 -7.91 -22.76
C LEU A 210 -7.36 -8.71 -23.96
N GLU A 211 -7.03 -8.26 -25.18
CA GLU A 211 -7.40 -8.97 -26.40
C GLU A 211 -6.73 -10.35 -26.50
N GLU A 212 -5.45 -10.47 -26.14
CA GLU A 212 -4.73 -11.73 -26.15
C GLU A 212 -5.27 -12.71 -25.09
N HIS A 213 -5.55 -12.22 -23.89
CA HIS A 213 -6.15 -12.99 -22.81
C HIS A 213 -7.52 -13.53 -23.23
N GLN A 214 -8.37 -12.69 -23.84
CA GLN A 214 -9.70 -13.08 -24.30
C GLN A 214 -9.64 -14.07 -25.48
N ARG A 215 -8.65 -13.96 -26.38
CA ARG A 215 -8.42 -14.97 -27.44
C ARG A 215 -8.06 -16.33 -26.86
N SER A 216 -7.22 -16.35 -25.83
CA SER A 216 -6.76 -17.57 -25.15
C SER A 216 -7.86 -18.17 -24.26
N HIS A 217 -8.72 -17.33 -23.68
CA HIS A 217 -9.81 -17.71 -22.78
C HIS A 217 -11.16 -17.17 -23.28
N ARG A 218 -11.77 -17.85 -24.26
CA ARG A 218 -12.98 -17.37 -24.97
C ARG A 218 -14.18 -17.03 -24.09
N ASN A 219 -14.27 -17.60 -22.88
CA ASN A 219 -15.37 -17.40 -21.94
C ASN A 219 -14.94 -16.68 -20.65
N ALA A 220 -13.71 -16.13 -20.60
CA ALA A 220 -13.23 -15.47 -19.39
C ALA A 220 -14.08 -14.25 -19.03
N ARG A 221 -14.41 -14.13 -17.74
CA ARG A 221 -15.16 -12.98 -17.19
C ARG A 221 -14.21 -11.88 -16.71
N LEU A 222 -14.72 -10.66 -16.57
CA LEU A 222 -13.96 -9.52 -16.03
C LEU A 222 -13.32 -9.82 -14.66
N ALA A 223 -14.00 -10.59 -13.80
CA ALA A 223 -13.45 -10.99 -12.51
C ALA A 223 -12.18 -11.86 -12.63
N GLU A 224 -12.18 -12.86 -13.52
CA GLU A 224 -11.03 -13.76 -13.74
C GLU A 224 -9.82 -13.01 -14.33
N LEU A 225 -10.09 -12.03 -15.20
CA LEU A 225 -9.06 -11.15 -15.71
C LEU A 225 -8.46 -10.27 -14.61
N LEU A 226 -9.28 -9.66 -13.75
CA LEU A 226 -8.79 -8.82 -12.66
C LEU A 226 -7.96 -9.63 -11.66
N GLU A 227 -8.32 -10.89 -11.42
CA GLU A 227 -7.51 -11.83 -10.65
C GLU A 227 -6.18 -12.13 -11.35
N THR A 228 -6.19 -12.38 -12.66
CA THR A 228 -4.97 -12.57 -13.46
C THR A 228 -4.06 -11.35 -13.40
N LEU A 229 -4.62 -10.14 -13.54
CA LEU A 229 -3.88 -8.89 -13.40
C LEU A 229 -3.28 -8.74 -12.01
N SER A 230 -4.01 -9.11 -10.95
CA SER A 230 -3.51 -9.08 -9.57
C SER A 230 -2.34 -10.04 -9.36
N ILE A 231 -2.39 -11.23 -9.97
CA ILE A 231 -1.26 -12.20 -9.93
C ILE A 231 -0.07 -11.65 -10.72
N MET A 232 -0.31 -11.03 -11.87
CA MET A 232 0.76 -10.44 -12.68
C MET A 232 1.43 -9.25 -12.01
N ASP A 233 0.69 -8.48 -11.23
CA ASP A 233 1.19 -7.40 -10.37
C ASP A 233 2.10 -7.98 -9.28
N GLU A 234 1.65 -9.02 -8.56
CA GLU A 234 2.43 -9.71 -7.52
C GLU A 234 3.77 -10.25 -8.05
N TYR A 235 3.79 -10.70 -9.32
CA TYR A 235 4.98 -11.23 -9.98
C TYR A 235 5.66 -10.26 -10.95
N ASP A 236 5.25 -8.98 -10.98
CA ASP A 236 5.99 -7.91 -11.65
C ASP A 236 6.13 -8.16 -13.18
N ILE A 237 5.06 -8.68 -13.81
CA ILE A 237 5.07 -9.25 -15.17
C ILE A 237 4.69 -8.21 -16.26
N LEU A 238 3.70 -7.34 -16.00
CA LEU A 238 3.15 -6.41 -16.99
C LEU A 238 3.99 -5.13 -17.12
N LYS A 239 5.11 -5.25 -17.81
CA LYS A 239 6.03 -4.13 -18.04
C LYS A 239 5.84 -3.53 -19.42
N ALA A 240 5.48 -2.24 -19.49
CA ALA A 240 5.48 -1.51 -20.75
C ALA A 240 6.91 -1.13 -21.15
N ASN A 241 7.22 -1.27 -22.43
CA ASN A 241 8.40 -0.63 -23.01
C ASN A 241 7.99 0.78 -23.42
N THR A 242 8.43 1.81 -22.71
CA THR A 242 8.44 3.17 -23.25
C THR A 242 9.37 3.16 -24.46
N SER A 243 8.79 3.10 -25.67
CA SER A 243 9.55 3.20 -26.91
C SER A 243 10.12 4.61 -27.03
N SER A 244 11.31 4.76 -27.63
CA SER A 244 11.93 6.06 -27.86
C SER A 244 11.00 6.93 -28.71
N LEU A 245 10.36 7.92 -28.10
CA LEU A 245 9.65 8.95 -28.85
C LEU A 245 10.70 9.81 -29.58
N PRO A 246 10.49 10.12 -30.88
CA PRO A 246 11.44 10.94 -31.64
C PRO A 246 11.60 12.34 -31.03
N GLY A 247 12.81 12.91 -31.13
CA GLY A 247 13.12 14.25 -30.62
C GLY A 247 13.25 14.35 -29.10
N ARG A 248 13.64 13.27 -28.41
CA ARG A 248 13.85 13.27 -26.94
C ARG A 248 15.16 12.56 -26.56
N VAL A 249 15.83 13.09 -25.55
CA VAL A 249 17.04 12.48 -24.95
C VAL A 249 16.67 11.19 -24.22
N LEU A 250 17.47 10.13 -24.40
CA LEU A 250 17.20 8.82 -23.81
C LEU A 250 17.96 8.63 -22.49
N LEU A 251 17.25 8.37 -21.40
CA LEU A 251 17.86 7.99 -20.12
C LEU A 251 17.60 6.50 -19.88
N MET A 252 18.65 5.69 -19.76
CA MET A 252 18.48 4.25 -19.59
C MET A 252 19.62 3.58 -18.82
N THR A 253 19.40 2.36 -18.35
CA THR A 253 20.50 1.58 -17.79
C THR A 253 21.38 1.00 -18.90
N ALA A 254 22.69 0.90 -18.65
CA ALA A 254 23.65 0.38 -19.64
C ALA A 254 23.29 -1.01 -20.22
N HIS A 255 22.56 -1.84 -19.46
CA HIS A 255 22.13 -3.17 -19.92
C HIS A 255 21.15 -3.09 -21.08
N ARG A 256 20.35 -2.02 -21.15
CA ARG A 256 19.32 -1.80 -22.17
C ARG A 256 19.87 -1.18 -23.45
N GLY A 257 21.05 -0.59 -23.40
CA GLY A 257 21.71 -0.02 -24.58
C GLY A 257 22.17 -1.07 -25.61
N LYS A 258 22.02 -2.37 -25.32
CA LYS A 258 22.50 -3.44 -26.21
C LYS A 258 21.74 -3.44 -27.54
N GLY A 259 22.47 -3.23 -28.63
CA GLY A 259 21.94 -3.20 -30.00
C GLY A 259 21.59 -1.80 -30.52
N LEU A 260 21.67 -0.77 -29.68
CA LEU A 260 21.42 0.63 -30.05
C LEU A 260 22.75 1.36 -30.26
N GLY A 261 22.73 2.51 -30.96
CA GLY A 261 23.91 3.37 -31.17
C GLY A 261 23.49 4.83 -31.25
N PHE A 262 24.28 5.70 -30.62
CA PHE A 262 23.95 7.10 -30.33
C PHE A 262 25.10 8.02 -30.72
N GLY A 263 24.79 9.25 -31.17
CA GLY A 263 25.79 10.29 -31.44
C GLY A 263 26.60 10.62 -30.19
N HIS A 264 25.91 10.96 -29.11
CA HIS A 264 26.51 11.37 -27.84
C HIS A 264 26.12 10.42 -26.70
N VAL A 265 27.11 9.85 -26.00
CA VAL A 265 26.92 8.89 -24.92
C VAL A 265 27.52 9.42 -23.62
N TYR A 266 26.70 9.53 -22.58
CA TYR A 266 27.13 9.82 -21.22
C TYR A 266 27.09 8.54 -20.38
N ILE A 267 28.18 8.20 -19.72
CA ILE A 267 28.26 7.11 -18.74
C ILE A 267 28.47 7.73 -17.36
N THR A 268 27.43 7.68 -16.55
CA THR A 268 27.33 8.46 -15.31
C THR A 268 27.48 7.61 -14.05
N GLY A 269 27.79 8.27 -12.93
CA GLY A 269 27.93 7.65 -11.61
C GLY A 269 29.06 6.64 -11.54
N MET A 270 30.18 6.91 -12.21
CA MET A 270 31.39 6.07 -12.30
C MET A 270 32.17 6.03 -10.97
N ASN A 271 31.51 5.54 -9.92
CA ASN A 271 32.00 5.41 -8.55
C ASN A 271 32.18 3.94 -8.14
N GLU A 272 33.10 3.68 -7.21
CA GLU A 272 33.24 2.36 -6.57
C GLU A 272 31.97 1.95 -5.83
N GLY A 273 31.63 0.65 -5.88
CA GLY A 273 30.36 0.10 -5.38
C GLY A 273 29.15 0.35 -6.29
N ASN A 274 29.25 1.26 -7.27
CA ASN A 274 28.30 1.40 -8.37
C ASN A 274 28.77 0.66 -9.62
N TRP A 275 29.91 1.08 -10.16
CA TRP A 275 30.64 0.44 -11.25
C TRP A 275 31.94 -0.16 -10.71
N GLY A 276 31.97 -1.46 -10.47
CA GLY A 276 33.10 -2.15 -9.82
C GLY A 276 32.96 -2.22 -8.28
N GLY A 277 33.76 -3.10 -7.68
CA GLY A 277 33.95 -3.18 -6.21
C GLY A 277 32.77 -3.65 -5.38
N LYS A 278 31.77 -4.31 -5.98
CA LYS A 278 30.70 -4.95 -5.21
C LYS A 278 31.18 -6.24 -4.55
N GLU A 279 30.99 -6.36 -3.25
CA GLU A 279 30.90 -7.66 -2.61
C GLU A 279 29.58 -8.33 -3.03
N SER A 280 29.69 -9.43 -3.77
CA SER A 280 28.56 -10.25 -4.18
C SER A 280 27.82 -10.80 -2.96
N ARG A 281 26.57 -10.35 -2.72
CA ARG A 281 25.71 -10.93 -1.68
C ARG A 281 25.26 -12.32 -2.15
N LYS A 282 25.86 -13.36 -1.55
CA LYS A 282 25.58 -14.78 -1.83
C LYS A 282 24.12 -15.11 -1.49
N HIS A 283 23.34 -15.55 -2.48
CA HIS A 283 21.99 -16.08 -2.23
C HIS A 283 21.91 -17.62 -2.24
N PHE A 284 22.94 -18.35 -2.69
CA PHE A 284 22.94 -19.81 -2.61
C PHE A 284 24.35 -20.41 -2.65
N ARG A 285 24.64 -21.39 -1.79
CA ARG A 285 25.88 -22.21 -1.86
C ARG A 285 25.49 -23.60 -2.35
N ILE A 286 25.89 -23.94 -3.58
CA ILE A 286 25.73 -25.31 -4.10
C ILE A 286 26.91 -26.15 -3.57
N PRO A 287 26.69 -27.25 -2.83
CA PRO A 287 27.77 -28.11 -2.35
C PRO A 287 28.49 -28.76 -3.56
N GLY A 288 29.80 -28.55 -3.68
CA GLY A 288 30.65 -29.20 -4.70
C GLY A 288 31.16 -28.30 -5.83
N LEU A 289 30.58 -27.11 -6.04
CA LEU A 289 31.22 -26.04 -6.84
C LEU A 289 31.64 -24.93 -5.89
N SER A 290 32.93 -24.89 -5.55
CA SER A 290 33.51 -23.71 -4.91
C SER A 290 33.71 -22.65 -6.00
N SER A 291 32.66 -21.90 -6.33
CA SER A 291 32.77 -20.78 -7.26
C SER A 291 33.35 -19.56 -6.54
N THR A 292 34.65 -19.36 -6.73
CA THR A 292 35.33 -18.08 -6.55
C THR A 292 34.90 -17.13 -7.68
N ASN A 293 33.75 -16.47 -7.54
CA ASN A 293 33.17 -15.69 -8.64
C ASN A 293 33.32 -14.16 -8.51
N SER A 294 34.19 -13.65 -7.64
CA SER A 294 34.52 -12.21 -7.65
C SER A 294 35.14 -11.78 -8.98
N GLU A 295 35.96 -12.63 -9.60
CA GLU A 295 36.57 -12.37 -10.90
C GLU A 295 35.56 -12.44 -12.05
N GLU A 296 34.58 -13.34 -11.99
CA GLU A 296 33.51 -13.44 -12.99
C GLU A 296 32.55 -12.25 -12.91
N ASP A 297 32.15 -11.84 -11.70
CA ASP A 297 31.30 -10.66 -11.47
C ASP A 297 32.00 -9.37 -11.96
N GLU A 298 33.30 -9.22 -11.68
CA GLU A 298 34.11 -8.10 -12.21
C GLU A 298 34.28 -8.14 -13.74
N ALA A 299 34.41 -9.34 -14.32
CA ALA A 299 34.49 -9.50 -15.77
C ALA A 299 33.17 -9.12 -16.45
N ASP A 300 32.03 -9.45 -15.85
CA ASP A 300 30.70 -9.11 -16.36
C ASP A 300 30.41 -7.60 -16.26
N GLU A 301 30.80 -6.94 -15.15
CA GLU A 301 30.69 -5.48 -15.05
C GLU A 301 31.59 -4.77 -16.07
N ARG A 302 32.80 -5.29 -16.32
CA ARG A 302 33.69 -4.77 -17.36
C ARG A 302 33.10 -4.96 -18.77
N ARG A 303 32.47 -6.10 -19.05
CA ARG A 303 31.76 -6.36 -20.32
C ARG A 303 30.61 -5.39 -20.52
N LEU A 304 29.85 -5.11 -19.46
CA LEU A 304 28.75 -4.15 -19.51
C LEU A 304 29.25 -2.74 -19.85
N LEU A 305 30.32 -2.29 -19.18
CA LEU A 305 30.93 -0.99 -19.46
C LEU A 305 31.40 -0.91 -20.92
N TYR A 306 32.09 -1.94 -21.40
CA TYR A 306 32.51 -2.05 -22.80
C TYR A 306 31.32 -1.98 -23.78
N VAL A 307 30.21 -2.66 -23.45
CA VAL A 307 28.97 -2.60 -24.25
C VAL A 307 28.37 -1.20 -24.27
N ALA A 308 28.44 -0.44 -23.18
CA ALA A 308 27.98 0.95 -23.12
C ALA A 308 28.89 1.89 -23.94
N MET A 309 30.21 1.75 -23.80
CA MET A 309 31.20 2.55 -24.53
C MET A 309 31.11 2.35 -26.04
N THR A 310 30.88 1.12 -26.48
CA THR A 310 30.74 0.80 -27.92
C THR A 310 29.45 1.29 -28.56
N ARG A 311 28.58 2.02 -27.82
CA ARG A 311 27.35 2.61 -28.35
C ARG A 311 27.54 3.99 -28.95
N VAL A 312 28.71 4.59 -28.76
CA VAL A 312 29.02 5.95 -29.22
C VAL A 312 29.34 5.99 -30.71
N LYS A 313 28.86 7.04 -31.39
CA LYS A 313 29.28 7.39 -32.75
C LYS A 313 30.19 8.62 -32.78
N GLU A 314 29.95 9.62 -31.92
CA GLU A 314 30.65 10.91 -31.97
C GLU A 314 31.37 11.29 -30.68
N SER A 315 30.71 11.26 -29.51
CA SER A 315 31.37 11.68 -28.26
C SER A 315 31.00 10.85 -27.05
N LEU A 316 31.99 10.54 -26.21
CA LEU A 316 31.84 9.71 -25.02
C LEU A 316 32.24 10.50 -23.76
N THR A 317 31.32 10.64 -22.81
CA THR A 317 31.57 11.39 -21.58
C THR A 317 31.41 10.50 -20.37
N PHE A 318 32.43 10.47 -19.50
CA PHE A 318 32.38 9.78 -18.21
C PHE A 318 32.25 10.78 -17.08
N THR A 319 31.34 10.52 -16.14
CA THR A 319 31.13 11.39 -14.97
C THR A 319 31.10 10.59 -13.68
N TYR A 320 31.60 11.19 -12.60
CA TYR A 320 31.49 10.66 -11.23
C TYR A 320 31.40 11.79 -10.21
N SER A 321 30.87 11.49 -9.02
CA SER A 321 30.79 12.43 -7.89
C SER A 321 31.76 12.04 -6.77
N LYS A 322 32.31 13.02 -6.06
CA LYS A 322 33.19 12.81 -4.88
C LYS A 322 32.41 12.39 -3.64
N THR A 323 31.09 12.56 -3.65
CA THR A 323 30.17 12.12 -2.59
C THR A 323 29.08 11.21 -3.15
N GLY A 324 28.60 10.28 -2.33
CA GLY A 324 27.48 9.39 -2.63
C GLY A 324 26.13 10.01 -2.27
N GLU A 325 25.04 9.31 -2.58
CA GLU A 325 23.66 9.75 -2.25
C GLU A 325 23.40 9.86 -0.74
N ASP A 326 24.18 9.15 0.09
CA ASP A 326 24.11 9.20 1.55
C ASP A 326 25.01 10.28 2.17
N GLY A 327 25.60 11.15 1.34
CA GLY A 327 26.50 12.23 1.75
C GLY A 327 27.89 11.78 2.18
N LYS A 328 28.20 10.48 2.08
CA LYS A 328 29.53 9.95 2.38
C LYS A 328 30.47 10.14 1.20
N GLU A 329 31.77 10.13 1.48
CA GLU A 329 32.80 10.16 0.45
C GLU A 329 32.68 8.94 -0.47
N ALA A 330 32.71 9.18 -1.78
CA ALA A 330 32.62 8.17 -2.81
C ALA A 330 33.90 8.19 -3.65
N LEU A 331 34.54 7.03 -3.76
CA LEU A 331 35.74 6.88 -4.57
C LEU A 331 35.38 6.72 -6.06
N PRO A 332 36.23 7.21 -6.98
CA PRO A 332 36.05 6.97 -8.41
C PRO A 332 36.19 5.48 -8.73
N SER A 333 35.46 5.00 -9.72
CA SER A 333 35.50 3.61 -10.17
C SER A 333 36.91 3.23 -10.66
N ARG A 334 37.40 2.04 -10.28
CA ARG A 334 38.64 1.47 -10.82
C ARG A 334 38.68 1.38 -12.35
N TYR A 335 37.54 1.41 -13.03
CA TYR A 335 37.47 1.34 -14.49
C TYR A 335 37.81 2.67 -15.18
N LEU A 336 37.90 3.78 -14.44
CA LEU A 336 38.33 5.08 -14.99
C LEU A 336 39.86 5.16 -15.17
N ALA A 337 40.64 4.56 -14.27
CA ALA A 337 42.10 4.66 -14.28
C ALA A 337 42.75 4.15 -15.58
N PRO A 338 42.33 3.01 -16.18
CA PRO A 338 42.89 2.52 -17.44
C PRO A 338 42.54 3.36 -18.68
N LEU A 339 41.61 4.31 -18.58
CA LEU A 339 41.15 5.11 -19.72
C LEU A 339 42.05 6.33 -19.99
N GLU A 340 42.98 6.67 -19.08
CA GLU A 340 43.91 7.81 -19.20
C GLU A 340 43.23 9.14 -19.61
N LEU A 341 41.97 9.33 -19.20
CA LEU A 341 41.20 10.52 -19.52
C LEU A 341 41.66 11.70 -18.67
N LEU A 342 41.74 12.89 -19.27
CA LEU A 342 41.82 14.13 -18.51
C LEU A 342 40.52 14.30 -17.73
N VAL A 343 40.64 14.46 -16.41
CA VAL A 343 39.50 14.68 -15.52
C VAL A 343 39.41 16.17 -15.22
N ASP A 344 38.42 16.82 -15.80
CA ASP A 344 38.14 18.22 -15.53
C ASP A 344 37.13 18.38 -14.38
N GLU A 345 37.27 19.47 -13.63
CA GLU A 345 36.34 19.90 -12.57
C GLU A 345 35.63 21.19 -13.02
N PRO A 346 34.60 21.10 -13.86
CA PRO A 346 33.93 22.27 -14.40
C PRO A 346 33.11 23.00 -13.32
N GLY A 347 32.98 24.32 -13.46
CA GLY A 347 32.10 25.12 -12.61
C GLY A 347 30.63 24.77 -12.83
N ILE A 348 29.82 24.87 -11.77
CA ILE A 348 28.43 24.41 -11.74
C ILE A 348 27.52 25.58 -11.42
N ASP A 349 26.36 25.64 -12.07
CA ASP A 349 25.32 26.59 -11.72
C ASP A 349 24.65 26.20 -10.39
N SER A 350 24.85 27.03 -9.38
CA SER A 350 24.35 26.85 -8.01
C SER A 350 22.83 26.73 -7.94
N GLU A 351 22.07 27.36 -8.83
CA GLU A 351 20.61 27.34 -8.78
C GLU A 351 20.05 25.99 -9.25
N LEU A 352 20.69 25.41 -10.27
CA LEU A 352 20.28 24.12 -10.83
C LEU A 352 20.68 22.94 -9.92
N SER A 353 21.82 23.06 -9.20
CA SER A 353 22.28 22.08 -8.22
C SER A 353 21.38 21.99 -6.98
N ALA A 354 20.73 23.11 -6.60
CA ALA A 354 19.81 23.18 -5.46
C ALA A 354 18.44 22.50 -5.71
N LEU A 355 18.13 22.13 -6.96
CA LEU A 355 16.90 21.41 -7.33
C LEU A 355 16.97 19.94 -6.88
N SER A 356 16.91 19.74 -5.57
CA SER A 356 16.69 18.42 -4.95
C SER A 356 15.18 18.20 -4.75
N PHE A 357 14.74 16.95 -4.87
CA PHE A 357 13.35 16.51 -4.77
C PHE A 357 12.63 17.05 -3.52
N SER A 358 11.88 18.14 -3.68
CA SER A 358 10.70 18.40 -2.85
C SER A 358 9.51 17.89 -3.65
N ALA A 359 8.87 16.82 -3.19
CA ALA A 359 7.52 16.52 -3.64
C ALA A 359 6.67 17.79 -3.51
N PRO A 360 5.79 18.11 -4.47
CA PRO A 360 4.90 19.25 -4.32
C PRO A 360 4.11 19.04 -3.03
N LYS A 361 4.36 19.93 -2.06
CA LYS A 361 3.64 19.95 -0.80
C LYS A 361 2.29 20.57 -1.12
N GLU A 362 1.35 19.75 -1.61
CA GLU A 362 -0.03 20.17 -1.75
C GLU A 362 -0.64 20.33 -0.36
N ILE A 363 -0.48 21.53 0.20
CA ILE A 363 -1.35 21.99 1.27
C ILE A 363 -2.54 22.65 0.55
N SER A 364 -3.45 21.81 0.07
CA SER A 364 -4.82 22.28 -0.15
C SER A 364 -5.43 22.50 1.24
N GLU A 365 -5.90 23.72 1.53
CA GLU A 365 -6.67 24.00 2.74
C GLU A 365 -7.83 23.01 2.82
N ILE A 366 -7.92 22.30 3.95
CA ILE A 366 -8.96 21.30 4.15
C ILE A 366 -10.29 22.04 4.28
N ARG A 367 -11.30 21.62 3.51
CA ARG A 367 -12.62 22.25 3.55
C ARG A 367 -13.24 22.14 4.94
N GLU A 368 -13.86 23.23 5.40
CA GLU A 368 -14.45 23.30 6.74
C GLU A 368 -15.68 22.37 6.91
N ASP A 369 -16.41 22.09 5.83
CA ASP A 369 -17.52 21.15 5.82
C ASP A 369 -17.09 19.70 6.12
N ILE A 370 -15.96 19.26 5.58
CA ILE A 370 -15.34 17.97 5.87
C ILE A 370 -14.90 17.93 7.34
N LYS A 371 -14.30 19.01 7.84
CA LYS A 371 -13.90 19.12 9.25
C LYS A 371 -15.08 18.97 10.20
N ASN A 372 -16.19 19.65 9.90
CA ASN A 372 -17.42 19.52 10.66
C ASN A 372 -18.00 18.11 10.58
N PHE A 373 -18.02 17.49 9.39
CA PHE A 373 -18.45 16.12 9.23
C PHE A 373 -17.65 15.14 10.09
N VAL A 374 -16.31 15.24 10.09
CA VAL A 374 -15.44 14.37 10.88
C VAL A 374 -15.68 14.57 12.37
N ARG A 375 -15.74 15.83 12.82
CA ARG A 375 -16.02 16.18 14.23
C ARG A 375 -17.35 15.58 14.68
N GLU A 376 -18.44 15.89 13.99
CA GLU A 376 -19.78 15.39 14.36
C GLU A 376 -19.85 13.87 14.36
N THR A 377 -19.26 13.23 13.35
CA THR A 377 -19.30 11.77 13.21
C THR A 377 -18.47 11.08 14.28
N LEU A 378 -17.32 11.65 14.68
CA LEU A 378 -16.51 11.15 15.79
C LEU A 378 -17.28 11.25 17.11
N LEU A 379 -17.89 12.41 17.41
CA LEU A 379 -18.62 12.62 18.66
C LEU A 379 -19.86 11.73 18.76
N ASP A 380 -20.57 11.52 17.65
CA ASP A 380 -21.73 10.63 17.55
C ASP A 380 -21.35 9.16 17.77
N ARG A 381 -20.28 8.69 17.11
CA ARG A 381 -19.86 7.27 17.14
C ARG A 381 -18.98 6.89 18.33
N GLY A 382 -18.25 7.85 18.89
CA GLY A 382 -17.24 7.63 19.91
C GLY A 382 -15.97 6.94 19.40
N LEU A 383 -15.04 6.72 20.31
CA LEU A 383 -13.76 6.06 20.07
C LEU A 383 -13.69 4.74 20.85
N ALA A 384 -13.63 3.63 20.12
CA ALA A 384 -13.34 2.31 20.67
C ALA A 384 -11.86 1.98 20.60
N VAL A 385 -11.39 1.03 21.41
CA VAL A 385 -9.97 0.62 21.40
C VAL A 385 -9.52 0.08 20.04
N THR A 386 -10.36 -0.67 19.34
CA THR A 386 -10.06 -1.13 17.97
C THR A 386 -9.94 0.04 16.99
N ALA A 387 -10.73 1.10 17.19
CA ALA A 387 -10.63 2.31 16.36
C ALA A 387 -9.34 3.07 16.65
N LEU A 388 -8.96 3.20 17.93
CA LEU A 388 -7.67 3.78 18.32
C LEU A 388 -6.50 3.00 17.72
N ASN A 389 -6.49 1.66 17.85
CA ASN A 389 -5.44 0.83 17.27
C ASN A 389 -5.39 0.97 15.74
N ASN A 390 -6.54 0.98 15.05
CA ASN A 390 -6.57 1.21 13.60
C ASN A 390 -6.02 2.58 13.21
N TYR A 391 -6.24 3.62 14.03
CA TYR A 391 -5.72 4.97 13.77
C TYR A 391 -4.20 5.01 13.90
N LEU A 392 -3.66 4.40 14.96
CA LEU A 392 -2.23 4.29 15.20
C LEU A 392 -1.53 3.47 14.12
N ASP A 393 -2.18 2.43 13.59
CA ASP A 393 -1.69 1.69 12.42
C ASP A 393 -1.70 2.57 11.17
N CYS A 394 -2.85 3.18 10.87
CA CYS A 394 -3.06 4.01 9.70
C CYS A 394 -4.28 4.94 9.89
N PRO A 395 -4.11 6.27 9.86
CA PRO A 395 -5.22 7.21 10.00
C PRO A 395 -6.33 6.99 8.95
N TRP A 396 -5.97 6.62 7.72
CA TRP A 396 -6.93 6.33 6.65
C TRP A 396 -7.69 5.01 6.86
N LYS A 397 -7.05 4.00 7.44
CA LYS A 397 -7.73 2.76 7.86
C LYS A 397 -8.82 3.08 8.88
N TRP A 398 -8.50 3.89 9.89
CA TRP A 398 -9.50 4.38 10.84
C TRP A 398 -10.61 5.19 10.16
N PHE A 399 -10.25 6.12 9.25
CA PHE A 399 -11.21 6.99 8.59
C PHE A 399 -12.27 6.19 7.82
N TYR A 400 -11.86 5.27 6.94
CA TYR A 400 -12.83 4.52 6.14
C TYR A 400 -13.53 3.41 6.94
N ARG A 401 -12.79 2.64 7.76
CA ARG A 401 -13.33 1.48 8.47
C ARG A 401 -14.11 1.84 9.74
N ASN A 402 -13.66 2.82 10.51
CA ASN A 402 -14.26 3.17 11.79
C ASN A 402 -15.13 4.43 11.70
N LEU A 403 -14.64 5.50 11.07
CA LEU A 403 -15.38 6.76 10.98
C LEU A 403 -16.47 6.74 9.92
N LEU A 404 -16.23 6.16 8.73
CA LEU A 404 -17.26 5.97 7.71
C LEU A 404 -18.01 4.65 7.88
N ARG A 405 -17.34 3.59 8.39
CA ARG A 405 -17.87 2.20 8.45
C ARG A 405 -18.25 1.69 7.06
N VAL A 406 -17.35 1.89 6.09
CA VAL A 406 -17.45 1.24 4.78
C VAL A 406 -17.48 -0.28 5.01
N PRO A 407 -18.54 -1.00 4.61
CA PRO A 407 -18.61 -2.43 4.83
C PRO A 407 -17.53 -3.17 4.07
N GLU A 408 -16.91 -4.14 4.72
CA GLU A 408 -15.89 -5.04 4.15
C GLU A 408 -16.41 -6.47 4.22
N ALA A 409 -16.01 -7.31 3.25
CA ALA A 409 -16.22 -8.74 3.36
C ALA A 409 -15.45 -9.27 4.58
N LEU A 410 -16.15 -9.96 5.49
CA LEU A 410 -15.50 -10.60 6.63
C LEU A 410 -14.60 -11.71 6.13
N ASN A 411 -13.31 -11.66 6.47
CA ASN A 411 -12.42 -12.77 6.18
C ASN A 411 -12.76 -13.99 7.04
N LYS A 412 -12.34 -15.18 6.60
CA LYS A 412 -12.63 -16.43 7.31
C LYS A 412 -12.16 -16.48 8.76
N HIS A 413 -11.08 -15.76 9.08
CA HIS A 413 -10.55 -15.70 10.45
C HIS A 413 -11.44 -14.85 11.37
N LEU A 414 -12.01 -13.75 10.87
CA LEU A 414 -12.95 -12.90 11.60
C LEU A 414 -14.31 -13.58 11.79
N MET A 415 -14.80 -14.27 10.76
CA MET A 415 -16.03 -15.09 10.87
C MET A 415 -15.85 -16.18 11.92
N TYR A 416 -14.73 -16.92 11.86
CA TYR A 416 -14.42 -17.95 12.84
C TYR A 416 -14.28 -17.39 14.25
N GLY A 417 -13.56 -16.27 14.41
CA GLY A 417 -13.43 -15.56 15.68
C GLY A 417 -14.79 -15.17 16.27
N SER A 418 -15.66 -14.57 15.46
CA SER A 418 -17.00 -14.14 15.90
C SER A 418 -17.85 -15.32 16.37
N ALA A 419 -17.85 -16.44 15.65
CA ALA A 419 -18.54 -17.66 16.05
C ALA A 419 -18.00 -18.25 17.36
N VAL A 420 -16.69 -18.22 17.58
CA VAL A 420 -16.07 -18.66 18.82
C VAL A 420 -16.45 -17.77 20.00
N HIS A 421 -16.39 -16.44 19.86
CA HIS A 421 -16.80 -15.50 20.92
C HIS A 421 -18.29 -15.69 21.27
N ALA A 422 -19.18 -15.80 20.27
CA ALA A 422 -20.60 -16.05 20.50
C ALA A 422 -20.87 -17.37 21.24
N SER A 423 -20.07 -18.41 20.95
CA SER A 423 -20.18 -19.71 21.61
C SER A 423 -19.71 -19.66 23.06
N LEU A 424 -18.60 -18.96 23.33
CA LEU A 424 -18.08 -18.77 24.67
C LEU A 424 -19.00 -17.90 25.51
N GLN A 425 -19.56 -16.82 24.94
CA GLN A 425 -20.57 -15.99 25.59
C GLN A 425 -21.74 -16.86 26.06
N TRP A 426 -22.36 -17.61 25.14
CA TRP A 426 -23.50 -18.46 25.45
C TRP A 426 -23.18 -19.48 26.54
N PHE A 427 -21.99 -20.10 26.46
CA PHE A 427 -21.56 -21.10 27.43
C PHE A 427 -21.34 -20.49 28.81
N PHE A 428 -20.62 -19.37 28.91
CA PHE A 428 -20.31 -18.73 30.18
C PHE A 428 -21.52 -18.05 30.81
N ASP A 429 -22.48 -17.57 30.03
CA ASP A 429 -23.77 -17.07 30.54
C ASP A 429 -24.56 -18.20 31.22
N GLY A 430 -24.56 -19.39 30.62
CA GLY A 430 -25.15 -20.57 31.24
C GLY A 430 -24.33 -21.12 32.41
N TRP A 431 -23.00 -21.01 32.36
CA TRP A 431 -22.10 -21.42 33.45
C TRP A 431 -22.32 -20.59 34.71
N ALA A 432 -22.47 -19.27 34.56
CA ALA A 432 -22.79 -18.35 35.67
C ALA A 432 -24.12 -18.70 36.35
N LYS A 433 -25.10 -19.18 35.58
CA LYS A 433 -26.41 -19.64 36.07
C LYS A 433 -26.42 -21.08 36.59
N GLY A 434 -25.34 -21.84 36.38
CA GLY A 434 -25.26 -23.26 36.73
C GLY A 434 -25.99 -24.21 35.77
N GLU A 435 -26.36 -23.74 34.58
CA GLU A 435 -27.13 -24.47 33.56
C GLU A 435 -26.24 -25.23 32.56
N GLN A 436 -25.09 -24.66 32.20
CA GLN A 436 -24.14 -25.25 31.25
C GLN A 436 -22.96 -25.86 31.98
N SER A 437 -22.56 -27.08 31.62
CA SER A 437 -21.39 -27.74 32.22
C SER A 437 -20.69 -28.77 31.34
N SER A 438 -21.24 -29.10 30.17
CA SER A 438 -20.68 -30.14 29.32
C SER A 438 -19.86 -29.58 28.16
N LYS A 439 -18.80 -30.29 27.81
CA LYS A 439 -17.95 -30.01 26.66
C LYS A 439 -18.72 -30.14 25.36
N GLU A 440 -19.61 -31.13 25.29
CA GLU A 440 -20.42 -31.45 24.12
C GLU A 440 -21.39 -30.30 23.79
N ALA A 441 -21.95 -29.64 24.81
CA ALA A 441 -22.83 -28.49 24.61
C ALA A 441 -22.08 -27.28 24.02
N LEU A 442 -20.85 -27.01 24.49
CA LEU A 442 -20.01 -25.93 23.96
C LEU A 442 -19.67 -26.17 22.48
N ILE A 443 -19.29 -27.40 22.12
CA ILE A 443 -18.97 -27.76 20.73
C ILE A 443 -20.22 -27.69 19.85
N ALA A 444 -21.35 -28.22 20.31
CA ALA A 444 -22.61 -28.15 19.56
C ALA A 444 -23.03 -26.70 19.29
N ARG A 445 -22.80 -25.79 20.25
CA ARG A 445 -23.08 -24.37 20.05
C ARG A 445 -22.17 -23.76 18.99
N LEU A 446 -20.87 -24.06 19.01
CA LEU A 446 -19.93 -23.59 18.00
C LEU A 446 -20.35 -24.00 16.59
N LEU A 447 -20.74 -25.26 16.40
CA LEU A 447 -21.19 -25.74 15.09
C LEU A 447 -22.41 -24.94 14.59
N CYS A 448 -23.35 -24.60 15.48
CA CYS A 448 -24.51 -23.78 15.15
C CYS A 448 -24.14 -22.33 14.81
N GLU A 449 -23.17 -21.72 15.51
CA GLU A 449 -22.71 -20.36 15.19
C GLU A 449 -21.94 -20.32 13.87
N LEU A 450 -21.09 -21.30 13.58
CA LEU A 450 -20.36 -21.38 12.32
C LEU A 450 -21.30 -21.52 11.10
N GLU A 451 -22.45 -22.18 11.25
CA GLU A 451 -23.44 -22.32 10.17
C GLU A 451 -24.19 -21.03 9.84
N LYS A 452 -24.16 -20.02 10.72
CA LYS A 452 -24.78 -18.70 10.45
C LYS A 452 -23.84 -17.79 9.68
N GLU A 453 -22.55 -18.06 9.71
CA GLU A 453 -21.52 -17.26 9.04
C GLU A 453 -21.44 -17.62 7.55
N ALA A 454 -21.02 -16.66 6.72
CA ALA A 454 -20.98 -16.78 5.27
C ALA A 454 -19.69 -17.47 4.77
N PHE A 455 -19.38 -18.66 5.27
CA PHE A 455 -18.23 -19.45 4.80
C PHE A 455 -18.47 -20.08 3.43
N THR A 456 -17.39 -20.34 2.70
CA THR A 456 -17.41 -21.33 1.61
C THR A 456 -17.60 -22.73 2.19
N GLU A 457 -18.14 -23.67 1.42
CA GLU A 457 -18.36 -25.05 1.91
C GLU A 457 -17.09 -25.67 2.50
N LYS A 458 -15.96 -25.49 1.81
CA LYS A 458 -14.65 -25.99 2.26
C LYS A 458 -14.16 -25.29 3.53
N ASP A 459 -14.23 -23.96 3.59
CA ASP A 459 -13.79 -23.23 4.77
C ASP A 459 -14.68 -23.53 6.00
N LEU A 460 -15.97 -23.79 5.79
CA LEU A 460 -16.90 -24.20 6.85
C LEU A 460 -16.52 -25.55 7.44
N GLU A 461 -16.21 -26.55 6.59
CA GLU A 461 -15.76 -27.87 7.05
C GLU A 461 -14.46 -27.77 7.86
N ASP A 462 -13.48 -27.02 7.35
CA ASP A 462 -12.21 -26.78 8.05
C ASP A 462 -12.44 -26.06 9.39
N ALA A 463 -13.29 -25.03 9.42
CA ALA A 463 -13.63 -24.29 10.64
C ALA A 463 -14.35 -25.17 11.68
N LYS A 464 -15.29 -26.01 11.25
CA LYS A 464 -16.00 -26.97 12.12
C LYS A 464 -15.03 -27.99 12.73
N ARG A 465 -14.13 -28.56 11.91
CA ARG A 465 -13.14 -29.54 12.36
C ARG A 465 -12.15 -28.92 13.35
N ASP A 466 -11.53 -27.81 12.96
CA ASP A 466 -10.45 -27.19 13.72
C ASP A 466 -10.99 -26.53 14.99
N GLY A 467 -12.15 -25.86 14.90
CA GLY A 467 -12.81 -25.23 16.05
C GLY A 467 -13.34 -26.20 17.08
N SER A 468 -13.92 -27.34 16.66
CA SER A 468 -14.34 -28.39 17.60
C SER A 468 -13.16 -28.94 18.39
N LYS A 469 -12.01 -29.15 17.73
CA LYS A 469 -10.78 -29.61 18.39
C LYS A 469 -10.20 -28.56 19.34
N ALA A 470 -10.22 -27.29 18.94
CA ALA A 470 -9.74 -26.18 19.75
C ALA A 470 -10.58 -25.99 21.02
N LEU A 471 -11.92 -25.88 20.91
CA LEU A 471 -12.76 -25.69 22.08
C LEU A 471 -12.81 -26.93 22.98
N ALA A 472 -12.74 -28.14 22.43
CA ALA A 472 -12.63 -29.36 23.23
C ALA A 472 -11.37 -29.35 24.10
N GLY A 473 -10.21 -29.07 23.50
CA GLY A 473 -8.95 -29.03 24.24
C GLY A 473 -8.85 -27.83 25.19
N TYR A 474 -9.48 -26.70 24.85
CA TYR A 474 -9.58 -25.54 25.72
C TYR A 474 -10.39 -25.88 26.99
N PHE A 475 -11.55 -26.51 26.84
CA PHE A 475 -12.37 -26.99 27.95
C PHE A 475 -11.60 -27.97 28.83
N ASP A 476 -10.99 -29.00 28.23
CA ASP A 476 -10.28 -30.05 28.99
C ASP A 476 -9.14 -29.47 29.84
N ASN A 477 -8.46 -28.41 29.37
CA ASN A 477 -7.37 -27.77 30.10
C ASN A 477 -7.81 -26.80 31.20
N TYR A 478 -8.92 -26.08 31.02
CA TYR A 478 -9.23 -24.93 31.89
C TYR A 478 -10.55 -25.02 32.66
N HIS A 479 -11.46 -25.96 32.35
CA HIS A 479 -12.79 -25.99 32.99
C HIS A 479 -12.76 -26.04 34.52
N LYS A 480 -11.73 -26.68 35.10
CA LYS A 480 -11.55 -26.78 36.57
C LYS A 480 -11.15 -25.46 37.24
N LEU A 481 -10.67 -24.50 36.46
CA LEU A 481 -10.18 -23.20 36.96
C LEU A 481 -11.22 -22.09 36.82
N TRP A 482 -12.37 -22.35 36.17
CA TRP A 482 -13.38 -21.33 35.93
C TRP A 482 -14.22 -21.04 37.17
N THR A 483 -14.35 -19.75 37.50
CA THR A 483 -15.29 -19.25 38.49
C THR A 483 -16.69 -19.10 37.90
N ARG A 484 -17.71 -19.07 38.75
CA ARG A 484 -19.10 -18.77 38.37
C ARG A 484 -19.48 -17.30 38.54
N ASP A 485 -18.74 -16.55 39.35
CA ASP A 485 -19.01 -15.13 39.55
C ASP A 485 -18.37 -14.29 38.43
N ILE A 486 -19.07 -14.30 37.29
CA ILE A 486 -18.63 -13.68 36.04
C ILE A 486 -19.73 -12.84 35.42
N GLU A 487 -19.33 -11.82 34.66
CA GLU A 487 -20.20 -11.06 33.75
C GLU A 487 -19.60 -11.13 32.34
N ASN A 488 -20.35 -11.60 31.36
CA ASN A 488 -19.89 -11.70 29.98
C ASN A 488 -20.45 -10.58 29.10
N GLU A 489 -19.69 -10.24 28.06
CA GLU A 489 -20.10 -9.40 26.94
C GLU A 489 -20.69 -8.05 27.36
N ARG A 490 -20.02 -7.44 28.35
CA ARG A 490 -20.42 -6.17 28.92
C ARG A 490 -20.02 -5.03 27.99
N SER A 491 -21.02 -4.36 27.44
CA SER A 491 -20.82 -3.10 26.72
C SER A 491 -20.70 -1.95 27.72
N ILE A 492 -19.61 -1.21 27.62
CA ILE A 492 -19.34 -0.03 28.45
C ILE A 492 -19.26 1.19 27.55
N ASP A 493 -19.96 2.23 27.96
CA ASP A 493 -19.97 3.54 27.33
C ASP A 493 -19.74 4.58 28.42
N THR A 494 -18.71 5.40 28.25
CA THR A 494 -18.33 6.43 29.21
C THR A 494 -17.96 7.71 28.48
N GLN A 495 -18.15 8.86 29.13
CA GLN A 495 -17.75 10.14 28.58
C GLN A 495 -16.33 10.52 29.03
N PHE A 496 -15.60 11.13 28.12
CA PHE A 496 -14.24 11.56 28.30
C PHE A 496 -14.07 12.96 27.73
N ASP A 497 -13.76 13.93 28.59
CA ASP A 497 -13.59 15.33 28.17
C ASP A 497 -12.27 15.53 27.44
N ILE A 498 -12.35 16.11 26.24
CA ILE A 498 -11.22 16.48 25.39
C ILE A 498 -11.42 17.91 24.91
N GLU A 499 -10.59 18.83 25.36
CA GLU A 499 -10.62 20.24 24.90
C GLU A 499 -11.99 20.93 25.02
N GLY A 500 -12.82 20.50 25.99
CA GLY A 500 -14.18 21.01 26.19
C GLY A 500 -15.28 20.28 25.43
N GLU A 501 -14.95 19.26 24.64
CA GLU A 501 -15.88 18.35 23.97
C GLU A 501 -16.00 17.02 24.73
N ALA A 502 -17.22 16.49 24.84
CA ALA A 502 -17.47 15.21 25.48
C ALA A 502 -17.32 14.06 24.47
N LEU A 503 -16.13 13.44 24.40
CA LEU A 503 -15.90 12.26 23.57
C LEU A 503 -16.43 11.00 24.26
N ARG A 504 -17.25 10.22 23.56
CA ARG A 504 -17.68 8.89 24.04
C ARG A 504 -16.58 7.86 23.84
N LEU A 505 -16.19 7.18 24.90
CA LEU A 505 -15.31 6.01 24.85
C LEU A 505 -16.16 4.76 25.03
N THR A 506 -16.09 3.85 24.04
CA THR A 506 -16.90 2.64 24.01
C THR A 506 -16.03 1.39 23.99
N GLY A 507 -16.48 0.31 24.63
CA GLY A 507 -15.81 -0.99 24.55
C GLY A 507 -16.77 -2.13 24.87
N LYS A 508 -16.51 -3.28 24.26
CA LYS A 508 -17.20 -4.54 24.56
C LYS A 508 -16.20 -5.46 25.24
N ILE A 509 -16.43 -5.76 26.52
CA ILE A 509 -15.54 -6.61 27.31
C ILE A 509 -16.08 -8.04 27.25
N ASP A 510 -15.25 -8.99 26.82
CA ASP A 510 -15.65 -10.39 26.65
C ASP A 510 -16.08 -11.03 27.96
N LYS A 511 -15.23 -10.99 29.00
CA LYS A 511 -15.53 -11.56 30.32
C LYS A 511 -14.89 -10.78 31.46
N ILE A 512 -15.67 -10.55 32.51
CA ILE A 512 -15.26 -9.95 33.77
C ILE A 512 -15.40 -11.03 34.86
N GLU A 513 -14.30 -11.40 35.51
CA GLU A 513 -14.29 -12.31 36.66
C GLU A 513 -14.18 -11.49 37.95
N LYS A 514 -15.16 -11.62 38.86
CA LYS A 514 -15.12 -10.95 40.16
C LYS A 514 -14.26 -11.75 41.13
N LYS A 515 -13.39 -11.06 41.86
CA LYS A 515 -12.61 -11.66 42.95
C LYS A 515 -13.30 -11.30 44.27
N GLU A 516 -13.81 -12.29 45.00
CA GLU A 516 -14.27 -12.09 46.38
C GLU A 516 -13.09 -11.63 47.24
N ASP A 517 -13.25 -10.48 47.90
CA ASP A 517 -12.40 -10.11 49.02
C ASP A 517 -13.22 -10.32 50.30
N SER A 518 -13.13 -11.51 50.88
CA SER A 518 -13.86 -11.93 52.08
C SER A 518 -13.43 -11.20 53.37
N THR A 519 -12.66 -10.10 53.24
CA THR A 519 -12.10 -9.35 54.38
C THR A 519 -12.57 -7.91 54.52
N VAL A 520 -13.34 -7.37 53.56
CA VAL A 520 -13.77 -5.97 53.61
C VAL A 520 -15.29 -5.86 53.54
N ASN A 521 -15.93 -5.79 54.72
CA ASN A 521 -17.29 -5.29 54.84
C ASN A 521 -17.30 -3.83 54.35
N THR A 522 -17.82 -3.64 53.13
CA THR A 522 -17.89 -2.38 52.36
C THR A 522 -16.53 -1.74 52.05
N PRO A 523 -16.08 -1.70 50.78
CA PRO A 523 -15.02 -0.80 50.41
C PRO A 523 -15.60 0.50 49.87
N SER A 524 -15.01 1.61 50.27
CA SER A 524 -15.12 2.93 49.65
C SER A 524 -14.61 2.97 48.19
N PHE A 525 -14.33 1.81 47.59
CA PHE A 525 -13.70 1.55 46.30
C PHE A 525 -14.41 0.34 45.64
N GLY A 526 -14.56 0.34 44.31
CA GLY A 526 -15.37 -0.65 43.57
C GLY A 526 -14.99 -2.14 43.73
N ILE A 527 -15.81 -3.02 43.14
CA ILE A 527 -15.63 -4.48 43.14
C ILE A 527 -14.34 -4.84 42.41
N ARG A 528 -13.45 -5.62 43.04
CA ARG A 528 -12.21 -6.07 42.39
C ARG A 528 -12.51 -7.08 41.28
N VAL A 529 -11.98 -6.81 40.10
CA VAL A 529 -12.20 -7.65 38.92
C VAL A 529 -10.93 -7.97 38.15
N LYS A 530 -10.95 -9.12 37.48
CA LYS A 530 -10.03 -9.49 36.41
C LYS A 530 -10.80 -9.51 35.09
N VAL A 531 -10.31 -8.80 34.09
CA VAL A 531 -10.89 -8.84 32.74
C VAL A 531 -10.17 -9.89 31.91
N VAL A 532 -10.92 -10.71 31.18
CA VAL A 532 -10.40 -11.71 30.25
C VAL A 532 -10.86 -11.33 28.84
N ASP A 533 -9.91 -11.26 27.91
CA ASP A 533 -10.14 -11.00 26.49
C ASP A 533 -9.71 -12.23 25.70
N TYR A 534 -10.65 -12.80 24.93
CA TYR A 534 -10.42 -14.03 24.18
C TYR A 534 -9.77 -13.71 22.84
N LYS A 535 -8.77 -14.50 22.46
CA LYS A 535 -8.11 -14.39 21.15
C LYS A 535 -8.16 -15.71 20.41
N THR A 536 -8.73 -15.68 19.21
CA THR A 536 -8.60 -16.74 18.21
C THR A 536 -7.33 -16.57 17.39
N GLY A 537 -6.75 -17.66 16.95
CA GLY A 537 -5.54 -17.74 16.15
C GLY A 537 -4.30 -18.17 16.94
N LYS A 538 -3.15 -18.09 16.27
CA LYS A 538 -1.87 -18.57 16.82
C LYS A 538 -1.50 -17.82 18.11
N PRO A 539 -1.23 -18.54 19.22
CA PRO A 539 -0.76 -17.93 20.46
C PRO A 539 0.50 -17.09 20.25
N LYS A 540 0.47 -15.85 20.75
CA LYS A 540 1.58 -14.90 20.70
C LYS A 540 2.45 -15.00 21.97
N SER A 541 3.66 -14.44 21.93
CA SER A 541 4.55 -14.37 23.11
C SER A 541 4.15 -13.22 24.02
N GLU A 542 4.56 -13.26 25.30
CA GLU A 542 4.31 -12.16 26.22
C GLU A 542 4.91 -10.83 25.73
N ASN A 543 6.14 -10.86 25.18
CA ASN A 543 6.79 -9.68 24.62
C ASN A 543 6.03 -9.11 23.42
N TYR A 544 5.42 -9.96 22.59
CA TYR A 544 4.57 -9.51 21.49
C TYR A 544 3.33 -8.79 22.03
N ILE A 545 2.65 -9.37 23.03
CA ILE A 545 1.45 -8.76 23.65
C ILE A 545 1.79 -7.36 24.18
N ARG A 546 2.96 -7.21 24.81
CA ARG A 546 3.46 -5.93 25.37
C ARG A 546 4.00 -4.94 24.33
N GLY A 547 4.07 -5.28 23.03
CA GLY A 547 4.64 -4.40 22.01
C GLY A 547 6.17 -4.25 22.07
N LYS A 548 6.89 -5.23 22.63
CA LYS A 548 8.36 -5.22 22.75
C LYS A 548 9.09 -5.91 21.59
N THR A 549 8.36 -6.39 20.60
CA THR A 549 8.91 -7.05 19.40
C THR A 549 8.77 -6.13 18.19
N ALA A 550 9.67 -6.27 17.21
CA ALA A 550 9.67 -5.41 16.02
C ALA A 550 8.39 -5.53 15.17
N ASP A 551 7.67 -6.66 15.29
CA ASP A 551 6.44 -7.00 14.59
C ASP A 551 5.16 -6.73 15.40
N SER A 552 5.27 -6.05 16.55
CA SER A 552 4.13 -5.72 17.41
C SER A 552 4.05 -4.23 17.71
N ASN A 553 2.85 -3.68 17.58
CA ASN A 553 2.49 -2.32 17.99
C ASN A 553 1.98 -2.27 19.44
N GLY A 554 1.83 -3.41 20.14
CA GLY A 554 1.28 -3.49 21.50
C GLY A 554 -0.25 -3.32 21.59
N ASP A 555 -0.98 -3.58 20.51
CA ASP A 555 -2.44 -3.52 20.42
C ASP A 555 -3.19 -4.28 21.52
N TYR A 556 -2.77 -5.50 21.84
CA TYR A 556 -3.39 -6.37 22.84
C TYR A 556 -3.22 -5.82 24.26
N TYR A 557 -2.01 -5.36 24.62
CA TYR A 557 -1.80 -4.77 25.93
C TYR A 557 -2.60 -3.45 26.06
N ARG A 558 -2.59 -2.62 25.02
CA ARG A 558 -3.37 -1.38 24.97
C ARG A 558 -4.87 -1.64 25.15
N GLN A 559 -5.38 -2.72 24.56
CA GLN A 559 -6.77 -3.16 24.73
C GLN A 559 -7.13 -3.41 26.21
N LEU A 560 -6.28 -4.12 26.95
CA LEU A 560 -6.52 -4.35 28.37
C LEU A 560 -6.44 -3.07 29.21
N VAL A 561 -5.48 -2.19 28.92
CA VAL A 561 -5.36 -0.88 29.60
C VAL A 561 -6.59 0.00 29.30
N PHE A 562 -7.12 -0.06 28.07
CA PHE A 562 -8.33 0.66 27.68
C PHE A 562 -9.56 0.15 28.43
N TYR A 563 -9.70 -1.16 28.63
CA TYR A 563 -10.79 -1.70 29.45
C TYR A 563 -10.71 -1.24 30.91
N LYS A 564 -9.50 -1.13 31.48
CA LYS A 564 -9.33 -0.56 32.82
C LYS A 564 -9.80 0.89 32.87
N LEU A 565 -9.45 1.71 31.86
CA LEU A 565 -9.90 3.09 31.74
C LEU A 565 -11.43 3.20 31.63
N LEU A 566 -12.06 2.32 30.85
CA LEU A 566 -13.53 2.29 30.73
C LEU A 566 -14.19 1.93 32.07
N LEU A 567 -13.69 0.88 32.74
CA LEU A 567 -14.26 0.38 34.00
C LEU A 567 -14.09 1.39 35.15
N SER A 568 -12.98 2.13 35.20
CA SER A 568 -12.75 3.14 36.25
C SER A 568 -13.71 4.32 36.16
N LYS A 569 -14.21 4.64 34.96
CA LYS A 569 -15.21 5.69 34.72
C LYS A 569 -16.65 5.19 34.71
N TYR A 570 -16.86 3.88 34.64
CA TYR A 570 -18.20 3.29 34.54
C TYR A 570 -18.92 3.26 35.89
N GLU A 571 -20.17 3.74 35.92
CA GLU A 571 -21.03 3.77 37.12
C GLU A 571 -20.29 4.33 38.38
N ASN A 572 -19.53 5.42 38.22
CA ASN A 572 -18.68 6.01 39.27
C ASN A 572 -17.63 5.06 39.87
N GLY A 573 -17.01 4.22 39.04
CA GLY A 573 -15.93 3.33 39.47
C GLY A 573 -16.43 2.07 40.16
N LYS A 574 -17.55 1.51 39.70
CA LYS A 574 -18.13 0.27 40.21
C LYS A 574 -17.14 -0.90 40.24
N TYR A 575 -16.21 -0.95 39.30
CA TYR A 575 -15.23 -2.02 39.16
C TYR A 575 -13.80 -1.47 39.35
N ASP A 576 -13.01 -2.16 40.17
CA ASP A 576 -11.57 -1.95 40.33
C ASP A 576 -10.81 -3.05 39.58
N MET A 577 -10.44 -2.77 38.33
CA MET A 577 -9.67 -3.70 37.49
C MET A 577 -8.18 -3.62 37.80
N ARG A 578 -7.64 -4.71 38.37
CA ARG A 578 -6.20 -4.84 38.69
C ARG A 578 -5.43 -5.72 37.72
N GLU A 579 -6.13 -6.70 37.14
CA GLU A 579 -5.55 -7.71 36.26
C GLU A 579 -6.32 -7.79 34.94
N GLY A 580 -5.58 -7.90 33.84
CA GLY A 580 -6.12 -8.25 32.52
C GLY A 580 -5.47 -9.54 32.01
N GLU A 581 -6.25 -10.43 31.42
CA GLU A 581 -5.80 -11.71 30.89
C GLU A 581 -6.09 -11.78 29.38
N ILE A 582 -5.06 -12.05 28.58
CA ILE A 582 -5.24 -12.45 27.17
C ILE A 582 -5.29 -13.98 27.14
N ASP A 583 -6.41 -14.54 26.70
CA ASP A 583 -6.64 -15.99 26.68
C ASP A 583 -6.74 -16.50 25.25
N PHE A 584 -5.77 -17.31 24.83
CA PHE A 584 -5.78 -17.92 23.49
C PHE A 584 -6.57 -19.23 23.53
N VAL A 585 -7.70 -19.22 22.82
CA VAL A 585 -8.65 -20.35 22.78
C VAL A 585 -8.23 -21.45 21.80
N GLU A 586 -7.13 -21.25 21.08
CA GLU A 586 -6.49 -22.22 20.21
C GLU A 586 -5.11 -22.64 20.74
N PRO A 587 -4.72 -23.91 20.58
CA PRO A 587 -3.42 -24.37 21.01
C PRO A 587 -2.32 -23.89 20.07
N ASP A 588 -1.11 -23.76 20.60
CA ASP A 588 0.07 -23.53 19.79
C ASP A 588 0.33 -24.74 18.88
N LYS A 589 0.28 -24.55 17.55
CA LYS A 589 0.40 -25.64 16.57
C LYS A 589 1.67 -26.50 16.72
N LYS A 590 2.76 -25.95 17.29
CA LYS A 590 4.02 -26.68 17.47
C LYS A 590 4.05 -27.47 18.78
N SER A 591 3.54 -26.88 19.86
CA SER A 591 3.63 -27.48 21.20
C SER A 591 2.35 -28.18 21.66
N GLY A 592 1.22 -27.96 20.98
CA GLY A 592 -0.11 -28.46 21.37
C GLY A 592 -0.66 -27.84 22.66
N LYS A 593 0.04 -26.85 23.25
CA LYS A 593 -0.31 -26.25 24.54
C LYS A 593 -1.17 -25.00 24.35
N TYR A 594 -2.18 -24.86 25.20
CA TYR A 594 -2.93 -23.62 25.35
C TYR A 594 -2.15 -22.65 26.22
N LYS A 595 -2.29 -21.35 25.93
CA LYS A 595 -1.55 -20.29 26.60
C LYS A 595 -2.50 -19.16 26.95
N LYS A 596 -2.37 -18.66 28.17
CA LYS A 596 -3.00 -17.43 28.63
C LYS A 596 -1.99 -16.62 29.42
N PHE A 597 -2.06 -15.30 29.30
CA PHE A 597 -1.12 -14.38 29.94
C PHE A 597 -1.89 -13.36 30.76
N THR A 598 -1.60 -13.33 32.07
CA THR A 598 -2.19 -12.37 33.00
C THR A 598 -1.21 -11.24 33.27
N PHE A 599 -1.71 -10.00 33.22
CA PHE A 599 -0.93 -8.79 33.40
C PHE A 599 -1.53 -7.93 34.50
N THR A 600 -0.69 -7.44 35.41
CA THR A 600 -1.08 -6.37 36.34
C THR A 600 -1.07 -5.03 35.60
N ILE A 601 -2.16 -4.28 35.72
CA ILE A 601 -2.31 -2.99 35.04
C ILE A 601 -2.34 -1.88 36.10
N THR A 602 -1.34 -1.02 36.07
CA THR A 602 -1.17 0.10 37.01
C THR A 602 -1.94 1.33 36.55
N ASP A 603 -2.05 2.34 37.41
CA ASP A 603 -2.69 3.62 37.04
C ASP A 603 -1.77 4.48 36.18
N GLU A 604 -0.45 4.20 36.18
CA GLU A 604 0.51 4.83 35.26
C GLU A 604 0.19 4.49 33.80
N HIS A 605 -0.01 3.20 33.50
CA HIS A 605 -0.37 2.79 32.13
C HIS A 605 -1.69 3.43 31.66
N VAL A 606 -2.63 3.64 32.58
CA VAL A 606 -3.89 4.32 32.27
C VAL A 606 -3.65 5.80 31.95
N ARG A 607 -2.74 6.46 32.67
CA ARG A 607 -2.33 7.85 32.37
C ARG A 607 -1.67 7.98 31.01
N GLU A 608 -0.69 7.13 30.69
CA GLU A 608 -0.04 7.09 29.37
C GLU A 608 -1.05 6.88 28.22
N LEU A 609 -1.99 5.93 28.39
CA LEU A 609 -3.04 5.70 27.40
C LEU A 609 -3.99 6.90 27.28
N THR A 610 -4.28 7.57 28.39
CA THR A 610 -5.14 8.74 28.41
C THR A 610 -4.53 9.89 27.60
N GLU A 611 -3.22 10.14 27.77
CA GLU A 611 -2.48 11.13 26.97
C GLU A 611 -2.48 10.76 25.49
N LEU A 612 -2.31 9.47 25.16
CA LEU A 612 -2.37 8.99 23.78
C LEU A 612 -3.75 9.21 23.15
N ILE A 613 -4.83 8.95 23.89
CA ILE A 613 -6.21 9.19 23.45
C ILE A 613 -6.43 10.68 23.20
N GLN A 614 -5.97 11.55 24.10
CA GLN A 614 -6.06 13.00 23.94
C GLN A 614 -5.33 13.46 22.68
N GLN A 615 -4.07 13.07 22.51
CA GLN A 615 -3.28 13.41 21.31
C GLN A 615 -3.96 12.92 20.03
N THR A 616 -4.46 11.69 20.03
CA THR A 616 -5.16 11.10 18.87
C THR A 616 -6.44 11.88 18.56
N ALA A 617 -7.24 12.21 19.58
CA ALA A 617 -8.47 12.95 19.39
C ALA A 617 -8.21 14.37 18.88
N THR A 618 -7.20 15.08 19.42
CA THR A 618 -6.79 16.40 18.92
C THR A 618 -6.30 16.32 17.47
N ASP A 619 -5.51 15.31 17.10
CA ASP A 619 -5.06 15.08 15.71
C ASP A 619 -6.23 14.83 14.76
N ILE A 620 -7.26 14.08 15.20
CA ILE A 620 -8.49 13.85 14.44
C ILE A 620 -9.33 15.12 14.30
N LEU A 621 -9.59 15.83 15.40
CA LEU A 621 -10.45 17.02 15.43
C LEU A 621 -9.85 18.21 14.67
N SER A 622 -8.53 18.32 14.66
CA SER A 622 -7.81 19.33 13.88
C SER A 622 -7.58 18.93 12.42
N LEU A 623 -7.86 17.66 12.06
CA LEU A 623 -7.53 17.05 10.77
C LEU A 623 -6.03 17.14 10.41
N SER A 624 -5.13 17.20 11.40
CA SER A 624 -3.68 17.21 11.10
C SER A 624 -3.19 15.89 10.48
N PHE A 625 -3.98 14.82 10.56
CA PHE A 625 -3.70 13.56 9.85
C PHE A 625 -4.02 13.57 8.36
N TRP A 626 -4.73 14.58 7.85
CA TRP A 626 -5.33 14.57 6.50
C TRP A 626 -4.33 14.41 5.34
N ASN A 627 -3.06 14.70 5.56
CA ASN A 627 -2.00 14.50 4.57
C ASN A 627 -0.94 13.49 5.03
N LYS A 628 -1.17 12.80 6.16
CA LYS A 628 -0.28 11.76 6.67
C LYS A 628 -0.55 10.44 5.93
N LYS A 629 0.53 9.71 5.65
CA LYS A 629 0.51 8.29 5.23
C LYS A 629 1.15 7.46 6.34
N CYS A 630 0.81 6.18 6.43
CA CYS A 630 1.52 5.24 7.30
C CYS A 630 2.84 4.78 6.67
N ASP A 631 3.65 4.08 7.44
CA ASP A 631 4.96 3.57 7.00
C ASP A 631 4.86 2.40 6.01
N ASP A 632 3.69 1.78 5.90
CA ASP A 632 3.39 0.74 4.92
C ASP A 632 3.19 1.33 3.52
N GLY A 633 4.19 1.13 2.65
CA GLY A 633 4.19 1.59 1.25
C GLY A 633 3.07 0.99 0.40
N ASP A 634 2.56 -0.19 0.79
CA ASP A 634 1.50 -0.91 0.08
C ASP A 634 0.12 -0.75 0.75
N CYS A 635 0.00 0.17 1.70
CA CYS A 635 -1.24 0.38 2.43
C CYS A 635 -2.38 0.81 1.49
N GLU A 636 -3.36 -0.08 1.30
CA GLU A 636 -4.53 0.15 0.46
C GLU A 636 -5.31 1.41 0.87
N TRP A 637 -5.40 1.71 2.17
CA TRP A 637 -6.11 2.88 2.68
C TRP A 637 -5.40 4.20 2.31
N CYS A 638 -4.07 4.21 2.35
CA CYS A 638 -3.28 5.34 1.91
C CYS A 638 -3.35 5.51 0.38
N ARG A 639 -3.34 4.40 -0.38
CA ARG A 639 -3.56 4.43 -1.84
C ARG A 639 -4.94 4.99 -2.17
N MET A 640 -5.99 4.58 -1.45
CA MET A 640 -7.34 5.12 -1.63
C MET A 640 -7.41 6.65 -1.49
N ARG A 641 -6.64 7.23 -0.57
CA ARG A 641 -6.51 8.69 -0.48
C ARG A 641 -5.75 9.30 -1.66
N GLY A 642 -4.72 8.60 -2.15
CA GLY A 642 -3.84 9.02 -3.24
C GLY A 642 -4.46 9.00 -4.64
N ILE A 643 -5.59 8.31 -4.86
CA ILE A 643 -6.33 8.30 -6.14
C ILE A 643 -6.74 9.72 -6.58
N ARG A 644 -6.83 10.66 -5.65
CA ARG A 644 -7.13 12.06 -5.94
C ARG A 644 -5.94 12.70 -6.65
N GLY A 645 -6.04 12.87 -7.96
CA GLY A 645 -5.12 13.73 -8.69
C GLY A 645 -5.28 15.16 -8.18
N ALA A 646 -4.20 15.94 -8.26
CA ALA A 646 -4.22 17.39 -8.10
C ALA A 646 -5.43 17.95 -8.87
N ARG A 647 -6.38 18.59 -8.17
CA ARG A 647 -7.40 19.40 -8.85
C ARG A 647 -6.66 20.54 -9.53
N ILE A 648 -6.40 20.43 -10.83
CA ILE A 648 -5.98 21.59 -11.61
C ILE A 648 -7.17 22.56 -11.59
N PRO A 649 -7.00 23.81 -11.12
CA PRO A 649 -8.10 24.77 -11.11
C PRO A 649 -8.65 24.90 -12.52
N ALA A 650 -9.98 24.82 -12.64
CA ALA A 650 -10.67 25.03 -13.90
C ALA A 650 -10.13 26.32 -14.54
N ARG A 651 -9.59 26.21 -15.76
CA ARG A 651 -9.25 27.41 -16.56
C ARG A 651 -10.49 28.28 -16.56
N GLN A 652 -10.41 29.45 -15.92
CA GLN A 652 -11.40 30.49 -16.07
C GLN A 652 -11.48 30.77 -17.58
N SER A 653 -12.61 30.42 -18.18
CA SER A 653 -13.00 30.87 -19.50
C SER A 653 -13.13 32.39 -19.44
N GLY A 654 -12.06 33.10 -19.76
CA GLY A 654 -12.10 34.53 -20.05
C GLY A 654 -12.88 34.73 -21.35
N GLY A 655 -13.86 35.65 -21.29
CA GLY A 655 -14.63 36.10 -22.44
C GLY A 655 -13.86 37.06 -23.35
#